data_AF-A0A1D3DV05-F1
#
_entry.id   AF-A0A1D3DV05-F1
#
_cell.length_a   1.000
_cell.length_b   1.000
_cell.length_c   1.000
_cell.angle_alpha   90.00
_cell.angle_beta   90.00
_cell.angle_gamma   90.00
#
_symmetry.space_group_name_H-M   'P 1'
#
loop_
_entity.id
_entity.type
_entity.pdbx_description
1 polymer ?
#
loop_
_entity_poly.entity_id
_entity_poly.type
_entity_poly.pdbx_seq_one_letter_code
_entity_poly.pdbx_strand_id
1 'polypeptide(L)'
;MSPGPRTRHRGRLTTALAAVLALPLGMTAAAESPAEARAAAAVQCGVDYKTNDWGSGYTAELTLTNRGTEPIDGWTLRYDQTGNQQLTNGWNGTWTQSGKTVTVTNTGWNRTVAAGQAVTTGAQFTYSGANAAPTTFTVNGTVCGAAHQPPIAVLTSPAPGATYTAGDPVPLAATAAAADGATIGKVEFYDDTTLLGTDTTSPYTFTAQGLAPGTHSLYAKAYDSRGAAAESAPVGITVAAGPALVATPAQLPVRQGQSATFDVKLSTRPAANVTATVARTSGTTALTAAPGTLTFTPANWNTAQKVTVTAAASGTGSAVFAVTAPGHTKAEVTATQLDGDSTYDARFLAMHAKITDPANGYFSPEGIPYHSVETLIVEAPDHGHETTSEAYSYLIWLQAMYGKVTGDWSKFNGAWDTMEKYMIPTHADQPTNDKYNASKPATYAPEHDLPSQYPARLDGGVPTGSDPIAGELKAAYGTDDVYGMHWLQDVDNVYGFGNEPGKCSAGPSATGPSYINTFQRGPQESVWETVTHPTCDNFTYGGPNGYLDLFTGDASYAKQWKFTNAPDADARAVQAAYWADIWAKGQGKGSAVSGVVAKAAKMGDYLRYSFFDKYFKKAGNCVGATTCPAGTGKDSAHYLMSWYYAWGGATDTSAGWAWRIGSSHAHSGYQNPLAAYALSEYAPLKPKSPTGAQDWAKSLDRQVEFYRWLQSADGAIAGGATNSWQGRYATPPAGTPTFYGLFYDEKPVYHDPPSNQWFGFQAWSMERVAEYYHQSGDALAKSVLDKWVDWALSETTVNPDGTFRFPSTLQWSGKPDTWNPASPGANAGLRVTVADYTNDVGVAAAYAKTLTYYAAKSGDADAKRVAKALLDGMWQHHQDPLGIAVPETRADYNRFDDPVHVPSGWTGVMPNGDRIDSTSTFASIRSFYQDDPAWSKVEAYLKGGAAPVFTYHRFWAQADIALAMGSYAELLE
;
A
#
# COMPACT_ATOMS: atom_id res chain seq x y z
N MET A 1 40.47 -45.96 -39.62
CA MET A 1 40.96 -46.54 -40.88
C MET A 1 40.05 -46.06 -42.01
N SER A 2 40.64 -45.37 -43.00
CA SER A 2 40.10 -45.16 -44.36
C SER A 2 39.52 -46.45 -44.95
N PRO A 3 38.61 -46.43 -45.96
CA PRO A 3 38.74 -45.69 -47.23
C PRO A 3 37.45 -44.98 -47.66
N GLY A 4 37.43 -44.03 -48.58
CA GLY A 4 38.22 -43.87 -49.80
C GLY A 4 37.27 -43.82 -51.01
N PRO A 5 37.72 -43.30 -52.15
CA PRO A 5 36.95 -42.30 -52.89
C PRO A 5 36.60 -42.72 -54.33
N ARG A 6 36.07 -41.74 -55.08
CA ARG A 6 36.11 -41.59 -56.56
C ARG A 6 35.02 -42.36 -57.32
N THR A 7 34.22 -41.82 -58.25
CA THR A 7 34.01 -40.54 -58.97
C THR A 7 33.48 -40.96 -60.35
N ARG A 8 32.57 -40.16 -60.96
CA ARG A 8 32.47 -39.81 -62.41
C ARG A 8 30.98 -39.54 -62.74
N HIS A 9 30.55 -38.55 -63.53
CA HIS A 9 31.15 -37.89 -64.69
C HIS A 9 30.41 -36.58 -65.06
N ARG A 10 31.17 -35.63 -65.65
CA ARG A 10 30.90 -34.75 -66.83
C ARG A 10 29.61 -33.91 -66.85
N GLY A 11 29.63 -32.59 -66.99
CA GLY A 11 30.53 -31.70 -67.73
C GLY A 11 29.80 -31.16 -68.96
N ARG A 12 29.75 -29.84 -69.17
CA ARG A 12 30.51 -29.07 -70.20
C ARG A 12 29.82 -27.72 -70.41
N LEU A 13 30.42 -26.59 -70.83
CA LEU A 13 31.72 -26.24 -71.46
C LEU A 13 31.82 -24.68 -71.34
N THR A 14 32.85 -24.07 -70.72
CA THR A 14 34.14 -23.53 -71.27
C THR A 14 34.05 -22.12 -71.89
N THR A 15 35.02 -21.19 -71.87
CA THR A 15 36.47 -21.03 -71.47
C THR A 15 36.76 -19.53 -71.73
N ALA A 16 37.36 -18.68 -70.88
CA ALA A 16 38.65 -18.62 -70.16
C ALA A 16 39.84 -18.01 -70.95
N LEU A 17 40.71 -17.30 -70.18
CA LEU A 17 42.07 -16.73 -70.42
C LEU A 17 42.16 -15.22 -70.76
N ALA A 18 43.16 -14.43 -70.33
CA ALA A 18 44.37 -14.60 -69.51
C ALA A 18 44.98 -13.22 -69.13
N ALA A 19 46.05 -13.26 -68.34
CA ALA A 19 46.74 -12.21 -67.57
C ALA A 19 47.88 -11.42 -68.28
N VAL A 20 48.45 -10.45 -67.54
CA VAL A 20 49.88 -9.99 -67.48
C VAL A 20 50.29 -8.60 -68.05
N LEU A 21 50.85 -7.78 -67.14
CA LEU A 21 51.93 -6.73 -67.15
C LEU A 21 52.20 -5.70 -68.30
N ALA A 22 52.56 -4.49 -67.84
CA ALA A 22 53.60 -3.53 -68.30
C ALA A 22 53.21 -2.19 -68.99
N LEU A 23 53.77 -1.09 -68.44
CA LEU A 23 53.84 0.36 -68.82
C LEU A 23 54.34 0.62 -70.27
N PRO A 24 54.19 1.82 -70.93
CA PRO A 24 54.36 3.19 -70.37
C PRO A 24 53.59 4.41 -71.03
N LEU A 25 53.69 5.57 -70.35
CA LEU A 25 53.84 7.00 -70.79
C LEU A 25 52.92 7.67 -71.85
N GLY A 26 52.39 8.86 -71.47
CA GLY A 26 52.02 9.97 -72.37
C GLY A 26 50.74 10.73 -71.96
N MET A 27 50.73 11.43 -70.82
CA MET A 27 50.86 12.91 -70.70
C MET A 27 49.90 13.77 -71.54
N THR A 28 48.95 14.46 -70.88
CA THR A 28 48.87 15.94 -70.86
C THR A 28 47.98 16.47 -69.71
N ALA A 29 48.63 17.28 -68.86
CA ALA A 29 48.20 18.54 -68.22
C ALA A 29 46.92 18.64 -67.34
N ALA A 30 47.19 18.59 -66.03
CA ALA A 30 46.89 19.59 -64.99
C ALA A 30 45.44 20.11 -64.77
N ALA A 31 44.87 19.66 -63.65
CA ALA A 31 44.16 20.50 -62.68
C ALA A 31 44.39 19.94 -61.27
N GLU A 32 45.08 20.69 -60.41
CA GLU A 32 45.19 20.42 -58.97
C GLU A 32 44.15 21.27 -58.21
N SER A 33 43.35 20.61 -57.36
CA SER A 33 42.79 21.04 -56.05
C SER A 33 41.47 20.29 -55.75
N PRO A 34 41.08 20.14 -54.48
CA PRO A 34 41.70 19.33 -53.42
C PRO A 34 40.84 18.11 -53.04
N ALA A 35 41.50 17.05 -52.57
CA ALA A 35 40.86 15.88 -51.99
C ALA A 35 40.06 16.24 -50.72
N GLU A 36 38.93 15.55 -50.56
CA GLU A 36 37.99 15.62 -49.46
C GLU A 36 38.67 15.45 -48.09
N ALA A 37 38.66 16.52 -47.28
CA ALA A 37 38.65 16.37 -45.84
C ALA A 37 37.24 15.93 -45.44
N ARG A 38 36.99 14.62 -45.29
CA ARG A 38 35.93 14.18 -44.38
C ARG A 38 36.35 14.61 -42.99
N ALA A 39 35.75 15.68 -42.48
CA ALA A 39 35.83 16.00 -41.06
C ALA A 39 35.37 14.76 -40.29
N ALA A 40 36.25 14.14 -39.51
CA ALA A 40 35.80 13.21 -38.48
C ALA A 40 34.79 13.97 -37.62
N ALA A 41 33.55 13.50 -37.52
CA ALA A 41 32.58 14.10 -36.61
C ALA A 41 33.21 14.13 -35.22
N ALA A 42 33.36 15.31 -34.64
CA ALA A 42 33.98 15.45 -33.32
C ALA A 42 33.15 14.61 -32.32
N VAL A 43 33.83 13.74 -31.55
CA VAL A 43 33.19 12.95 -30.49
C VAL A 43 32.40 13.89 -29.56
N GLN A 44 31.08 13.76 -29.52
CA GLN A 44 30.24 14.50 -28.59
C GLN A 44 30.01 13.62 -27.37
N CYS A 45 30.39 14.10 -26.19
CA CYS A 45 30.41 13.28 -24.99
C CYS A 45 30.01 14.07 -23.74
N GLY A 46 29.51 13.34 -22.74
CA GLY A 46 29.39 13.80 -21.37
C GLY A 46 30.23 12.91 -20.44
N VAL A 47 30.78 13.49 -19.37
CA VAL A 47 31.46 12.73 -18.33
C VAL A 47 30.96 13.19 -16.97
N ASP A 48 30.34 12.27 -16.23
CA ASP A 48 29.96 12.48 -14.84
C ASP A 48 31.06 11.94 -13.92
N TYR A 49 31.41 12.69 -12.86
CA TYR A 49 32.47 12.33 -11.92
C TYR A 49 31.91 12.33 -10.49
N LYS A 50 31.77 11.14 -9.90
CA LYS A 50 31.27 10.94 -8.53
C LYS A 50 32.39 10.41 -7.65
N THR A 51 32.44 10.86 -6.39
CA THR A 51 33.43 10.37 -5.42
C THR A 51 32.76 9.81 -4.17
N ASN A 52 33.39 8.80 -3.57
CA ASN A 52 33.13 8.37 -2.20
C ASN A 52 34.44 8.51 -1.42
N ASP A 53 34.51 9.52 -0.55
CA ASP A 53 35.73 10.01 0.08
C ASP A 53 35.71 9.77 1.60
N TRP A 54 36.78 9.18 2.13
CA TRP A 54 36.94 8.88 3.57
C TRP A 54 38.11 9.64 4.21
N GLY A 55 38.58 10.72 3.60
CA GLY A 55 39.51 11.70 4.19
C GLY A 55 41.00 11.42 4.01
N SER A 56 41.39 10.19 3.66
CA SER A 56 42.77 9.82 3.30
C SER A 56 42.87 9.07 1.96
N GLY A 57 41.72 8.80 1.35
CA GLY A 57 41.55 8.15 0.06
C GLY A 57 40.09 8.24 -0.37
N TYR A 58 39.84 7.91 -1.62
CA TYR A 58 38.49 7.93 -2.18
C TYR A 58 38.39 6.98 -3.38
N THR A 59 37.17 6.55 -3.70
CA THR A 59 36.87 5.96 -5.01
C THR A 59 36.24 7.01 -5.91
N ALA A 60 36.67 7.08 -7.17
CA ALA A 60 36.08 7.87 -8.23
C ALA A 60 35.34 6.95 -9.20
N GLU A 61 34.09 7.29 -9.53
CA GLU A 61 33.32 6.68 -10.60
C GLU A 61 33.13 7.72 -11.71
N LEU A 62 33.39 7.31 -12.96
CA LEU A 62 33.20 8.11 -14.15
C LEU A 62 32.23 7.45 -15.11
N THR A 63 31.18 8.17 -15.49
CA THR A 63 30.24 7.73 -16.52
C THR A 63 30.45 8.52 -17.79
N LEU A 64 30.93 7.86 -18.83
CA LEU A 64 31.08 8.41 -20.18
C LEU A 64 29.80 8.17 -20.98
N THR A 65 29.10 9.24 -21.34
CA THR A 65 27.91 9.20 -22.20
C THR A 65 28.27 9.65 -23.61
N ASN A 66 27.94 8.84 -24.62
CA ASN A 66 28.02 9.25 -26.02
C ASN A 66 26.81 10.14 -26.36
N ARG A 67 27.07 11.42 -26.60
CA ARG A 67 26.06 12.41 -26.97
C ARG A 67 26.00 12.67 -28.48
N GLY A 68 26.83 11.99 -29.25
CA GLY A 68 26.82 12.05 -30.71
C GLY A 68 25.80 11.08 -31.31
N THR A 69 25.55 11.24 -32.61
CA THR A 69 24.65 10.37 -33.39
C THR A 69 25.34 9.10 -33.90
N GLU A 70 26.67 9.03 -33.82
CA GLU A 70 27.47 7.89 -34.23
C GLU A 70 28.07 7.17 -33.01
N PRO A 71 28.21 5.84 -33.02
CA PRO A 71 28.88 5.11 -31.94
C PRO A 71 30.32 5.57 -31.73
N ILE A 72 30.74 5.73 -30.47
CA ILE A 72 32.15 5.86 -30.12
C ILE A 72 32.73 4.44 -30.12
N ASP A 73 33.54 4.09 -31.12
CA ASP A 73 34.27 2.81 -31.16
C ASP A 73 35.71 2.99 -30.68
N GLY A 74 35.95 2.59 -29.43
CA GLY A 74 37.20 2.85 -28.71
C GLY A 74 37.18 4.23 -28.06
N TRP A 75 37.41 4.28 -26.75
CA TRP A 75 37.43 5.53 -25.99
C TRP A 75 38.64 5.60 -25.07
N THR A 76 39.23 6.80 -25.02
CA THR A 76 40.28 7.19 -24.09
C THR A 76 39.81 8.42 -23.34
N LEU A 77 39.44 8.24 -22.07
CA LEU A 77 39.05 9.31 -21.16
C LEU A 77 40.31 9.86 -20.46
N ARG A 78 40.48 11.18 -20.46
CA ARG A 78 41.60 11.86 -19.81
C ARG A 78 41.15 13.09 -19.04
N TYR A 79 41.69 13.25 -17.83
CA TYR A 79 41.52 14.42 -16.98
C TYR A 79 42.75 14.64 -16.08
N ASP A 80 42.88 15.84 -15.51
CA ASP A 80 43.93 16.15 -14.55
C ASP A 80 43.36 16.21 -13.13
N GLN A 81 44.03 15.53 -12.20
CA GLN A 81 43.79 15.68 -10.77
C GLN A 81 44.15 17.09 -10.32
N THR A 82 43.42 17.63 -9.35
CA THR A 82 43.61 19.01 -8.90
C THR A 82 44.73 19.14 -7.85
N GLY A 83 44.92 18.12 -7.02
CA GLY A 83 45.82 18.10 -5.86
C GLY A 83 46.94 17.07 -5.97
N ASN A 84 47.17 16.31 -4.89
CA ASN A 84 48.21 15.28 -4.78
C ASN A 84 47.66 13.85 -4.87
N GLN A 85 46.44 13.67 -5.40
CA GLN A 85 45.78 12.37 -5.54
C GLN A 85 46.66 11.38 -6.33
N GLN A 86 46.84 10.17 -5.80
CA GLN A 86 47.61 9.07 -6.40
C GLN A 86 46.72 7.85 -6.63
N LEU A 87 46.67 7.35 -7.87
CA LEU A 87 45.94 6.18 -8.30
C LEU A 87 46.53 4.93 -7.62
N THR A 88 45.66 4.12 -7.03
CA THR A 88 46.04 2.85 -6.39
C THR A 88 45.55 1.64 -7.18
N ASN A 89 44.30 1.68 -7.64
CA ASN A 89 43.70 0.62 -8.45
C ASN A 89 42.58 1.18 -9.34
N GLY A 90 42.24 0.48 -10.43
CA GLY A 90 41.14 0.85 -11.33
C GLY A 90 40.43 -0.38 -11.91
N TRP A 91 39.15 -0.22 -12.27
CA TRP A 91 38.31 -1.25 -12.86
C TRP A 91 37.49 -0.69 -14.03
N ASN A 92 36.93 -1.58 -14.86
CA ASN A 92 36.15 -1.26 -16.07
C ASN A 92 36.86 -0.34 -17.08
N GLY A 93 38.18 -0.29 -17.01
CA GLY A 93 39.08 0.47 -17.89
C GLY A 93 40.52 0.10 -17.59
N THR A 94 41.44 0.42 -18.50
CA THR A 94 42.88 0.38 -18.23
C THR A 94 43.32 1.75 -17.75
N TRP A 95 43.67 1.85 -16.48
CA TRP A 95 43.97 3.11 -15.81
C TRP A 95 45.48 3.35 -15.70
N THR A 96 45.90 4.56 -16.03
CA THR A 96 47.28 5.02 -15.83
C THR A 96 47.29 6.44 -15.29
N GLN A 97 48.30 6.76 -14.49
CA GLN A 97 48.54 8.13 -14.02
C GLN A 97 49.99 8.53 -14.29
N SER A 98 50.19 9.72 -14.85
CA SER A 98 51.49 10.37 -15.00
C SER A 98 51.42 11.79 -14.46
N GLY A 99 52.14 12.06 -13.37
CA GLY A 99 51.96 13.31 -12.62
C GLY A 99 50.51 13.46 -12.13
N LYS A 100 49.84 14.55 -12.51
CA LYS A 100 48.42 14.78 -12.19
C LYS A 100 47.46 14.19 -13.23
N THR A 101 47.95 13.83 -14.40
CA THR A 101 47.10 13.36 -15.50
C THR A 101 46.70 11.91 -15.28
N VAL A 102 45.39 11.65 -15.28
CA VAL A 102 44.80 10.31 -15.30
C VAL A 102 44.30 10.01 -16.71
N THR A 103 44.63 8.83 -17.22
CA THR A 103 44.16 8.32 -18.52
C THR A 103 43.53 6.95 -18.33
N VAL A 104 42.33 6.79 -18.88
CA VAL A 104 41.54 5.55 -18.84
C VAL A 104 41.20 5.16 -20.27
N THR A 105 41.63 3.98 -20.70
CA THR A 105 41.22 3.42 -22.00
C THR A 105 40.21 2.31 -21.80
N ASN A 106 39.28 2.17 -22.74
CA ASN A 106 38.30 1.10 -22.74
C ASN A 106 38.95 -0.30 -22.65
N THR A 107 38.20 -1.25 -22.13
CA THR A 107 38.49 -2.68 -22.26
C THR A 107 37.70 -3.26 -23.45
N GLY A 108 37.97 -4.52 -23.83
CA GLY A 108 37.38 -5.09 -25.04
C GLY A 108 35.84 -5.12 -25.05
N TRP A 109 35.20 -5.34 -23.89
CA TRP A 109 33.74 -5.51 -23.79
C TRP A 109 32.96 -4.20 -23.70
N ASN A 110 33.57 -3.10 -23.23
CA ASN A 110 32.96 -1.77 -23.19
C ASN A 110 33.54 -0.81 -24.23
N ARG A 111 34.13 -1.36 -25.30
CA ARG A 111 34.81 -0.60 -26.35
C ARG A 111 33.87 0.34 -27.09
N THR A 112 32.67 -0.12 -27.43
CA THR A 112 31.73 0.63 -28.25
C THR A 112 30.64 1.25 -27.37
N VAL A 113 30.46 2.57 -27.46
CA VAL A 113 29.38 3.32 -26.80
C VAL A 113 28.42 3.82 -27.87
N ALA A 114 27.27 3.18 -28.01
CA ALA A 114 26.26 3.61 -28.99
C ALA A 114 25.72 5.02 -28.70
N ALA A 115 25.13 5.68 -29.69
CA ALA A 115 24.52 6.99 -29.54
C ALA A 115 23.49 6.98 -28.39
N GLY A 116 23.58 7.95 -27.47
CA GLY A 116 22.71 8.05 -26.29
C GLY A 116 22.99 7.04 -25.17
N GLN A 117 23.94 6.12 -25.35
CA GLN A 117 24.34 5.16 -24.33
C GLN A 117 25.53 5.68 -23.51
N ALA A 118 25.74 5.06 -22.34
CA ALA A 118 26.83 5.38 -21.44
C ALA A 118 27.61 4.15 -20.99
N VAL A 119 28.87 4.36 -20.60
CA VAL A 119 29.73 3.34 -19.98
C VAL A 119 30.36 3.89 -18.72
N THR A 120 30.48 3.06 -17.69
CA THR A 120 31.02 3.46 -16.39
C THR A 120 32.37 2.81 -16.14
N THR A 121 33.30 3.60 -15.59
CA THR A 121 34.64 3.17 -15.18
C THR A 121 34.97 3.73 -13.80
N GLY A 122 35.73 3.01 -12.97
CA GLY A 122 36.03 3.44 -11.61
C GLY A 122 37.48 3.22 -11.19
N ALA A 123 37.94 4.00 -10.20
CA ALA A 123 39.27 3.87 -9.63
C ALA A 123 39.34 4.32 -8.17
N GLN A 124 40.32 3.81 -7.44
CA GLN A 124 40.65 4.20 -6.07
C GLN A 124 41.91 5.05 -6.05
N PHE A 125 41.89 6.12 -5.25
CA PHE A 125 42.99 7.06 -5.08
C PHE A 125 43.31 7.30 -3.61
N THR A 126 44.57 7.61 -3.30
CA THR A 126 45.02 8.14 -2.00
C THR A 126 45.38 9.61 -2.12
N TYR A 127 45.17 10.42 -1.08
CA TYR A 127 45.55 11.84 -1.07
C TYR A 127 45.75 12.35 0.36
N SER A 128 46.18 13.61 0.51
CA SER A 128 46.17 14.31 1.80
C SER A 128 45.70 15.75 1.62
N GLY A 129 44.91 16.28 2.56
CA GLY A 129 44.44 17.67 2.50
C GLY A 129 43.08 17.79 1.81
N ALA A 130 42.95 18.66 0.81
CA ALA A 130 41.67 18.89 0.11
C ALA A 130 41.54 18.02 -1.16
N ASN A 131 40.37 17.41 -1.37
CA ASN A 131 40.07 16.61 -2.55
C ASN A 131 39.09 17.33 -3.50
N ALA A 132 39.59 18.26 -4.31
CA ALA A 132 38.76 18.95 -5.30
C ALA A 132 38.59 18.09 -6.57
N ALA A 133 37.36 18.00 -7.09
CA ALA A 133 37.07 17.25 -8.31
C ALA A 133 37.68 17.90 -9.57
N PRO A 134 38.07 17.10 -10.58
CA PRO A 134 38.45 17.62 -11.89
C PRO A 134 37.29 18.34 -12.59
N THR A 135 37.58 19.43 -13.29
CA THR A 135 36.57 20.25 -13.96
C THR A 135 36.54 20.10 -15.48
N THR A 136 37.48 19.32 -16.05
CA THR A 136 37.60 19.15 -17.50
C THR A 136 37.98 17.72 -17.82
N PHE A 137 37.12 17.06 -18.60
CA PHE A 137 37.30 15.70 -19.09
C PHE A 137 37.38 15.75 -20.60
N THR A 138 38.27 14.93 -21.17
CA THR A 138 38.36 14.73 -22.61
C THR A 138 38.17 13.27 -22.94
N VAL A 139 37.49 12.98 -24.05
CA VAL A 139 37.36 11.63 -24.61
C VAL A 139 37.84 11.65 -26.04
N ASN A 140 38.85 10.81 -26.34
CA ASN A 140 39.54 10.78 -27.63
C ASN A 140 40.05 12.16 -28.08
N GLY A 141 40.44 13.00 -27.11
CA GLY A 141 40.93 14.35 -27.34
C GLY A 141 39.85 15.43 -27.45
N THR A 142 38.56 15.09 -27.42
CA THR A 142 37.45 16.07 -27.42
C THR A 142 36.98 16.36 -26.00
N VAL A 143 36.79 17.64 -25.65
CA VAL A 143 36.25 18.05 -24.34
C VAL A 143 34.78 17.63 -24.21
N CYS A 144 34.45 16.92 -23.12
CA CYS A 144 33.09 16.51 -22.80
C CYS A 144 32.42 17.51 -21.84
N GLY A 145 31.11 17.77 -22.01
CA GLY A 145 30.33 18.65 -21.12
C GLY A 145 29.78 17.93 -19.88
N ALA A 146 29.34 18.68 -18.85
CA ALA A 146 28.64 18.14 -17.67
C ALA A 146 27.25 17.56 -18.01
N ALA A 147 26.65 16.73 -17.13
CA ALA A 147 25.30 16.14 -17.27
C ALA A 147 24.25 17.12 -17.81
N HIS A 148 23.39 16.64 -18.70
CA HIS A 148 22.26 17.37 -19.26
C HIS A 148 20.99 16.99 -18.50
N GLN A 149 20.31 17.95 -17.88
CA GLN A 149 19.08 17.75 -17.12
C GLN A 149 17.88 17.48 -18.06
N PRO A 150 17.01 16.50 -17.74
CA PRO A 150 15.80 16.24 -18.52
C PRO A 150 14.85 17.45 -18.49
N PRO A 151 13.94 17.56 -19.47
CA PRO A 151 12.97 18.64 -19.48
C PRO A 151 11.95 18.48 -18.34
N ILE A 152 11.19 19.53 -18.05
CA ILE A 152 10.00 19.47 -17.20
C ILE A 152 8.78 19.54 -18.11
N ALA A 153 7.77 18.70 -17.88
CA ALA A 153 6.49 18.72 -18.57
C ALA A 153 5.35 18.92 -17.58
N VAL A 154 4.38 19.77 -17.91
CA VAL A 154 3.16 19.98 -17.13
C VAL A 154 1.98 19.98 -18.09
N LEU A 155 1.05 19.05 -17.93
CA LEU A 155 -0.24 19.10 -18.61
C LEU A 155 -1.08 20.19 -17.95
N THR A 156 -1.46 21.19 -18.73
CA THR A 156 -2.18 22.40 -18.30
C THR A 156 -3.66 22.40 -18.71
N SER A 157 -4.05 21.51 -19.63
CA SER A 157 -5.43 21.22 -20.01
C SER A 157 -5.53 19.76 -20.45
N PRO A 158 -6.62 19.03 -20.12
CA PRO A 158 -7.78 19.49 -19.36
C PRO A 158 -7.46 19.74 -17.88
N ALA A 159 -8.39 20.36 -17.16
CA ALA A 159 -8.30 20.43 -15.70
C ALA A 159 -8.61 19.04 -15.10
N PRO A 160 -7.99 18.65 -13.98
CA PRO A 160 -8.37 17.44 -13.25
C PRO A 160 -9.86 17.39 -12.94
N GLY A 161 -10.48 16.22 -13.17
CA GLY A 161 -11.92 16.00 -13.00
C GLY A 161 -12.80 16.65 -14.08
N ALA A 162 -12.22 17.15 -15.18
CA ALA A 162 -13.02 17.67 -16.28
C ALA A 162 -13.95 16.59 -16.84
N THR A 163 -15.17 16.99 -17.19
CA THR A 163 -16.15 16.08 -17.79
C THR A 163 -16.41 16.51 -19.23
N TYR A 164 -16.27 15.57 -20.15
CA TYR A 164 -16.59 15.70 -21.57
C TYR A 164 -17.74 14.76 -21.95
N THR A 165 -18.25 14.84 -23.18
CA THR A 165 -19.20 13.86 -23.71
C THR A 165 -18.54 13.02 -24.79
N ALA A 166 -18.93 11.75 -24.86
CA ALA A 166 -18.46 10.83 -25.89
C ALA A 166 -18.70 11.41 -27.28
N GLY A 167 -17.64 11.46 -28.08
CA GLY A 167 -17.64 12.06 -29.42
C GLY A 167 -17.22 13.53 -29.48
N ASP A 168 -17.16 14.25 -28.35
CA ASP A 168 -16.66 15.63 -28.34
C ASP A 168 -15.12 15.69 -28.31
N PRO A 169 -14.52 16.74 -28.89
CA PRO A 169 -13.09 16.99 -28.80
C PRO A 169 -12.64 17.33 -27.38
N VAL A 170 -11.58 16.69 -26.90
CA VAL A 170 -10.92 16.99 -25.61
C VAL A 170 -9.63 17.78 -25.87
N PRO A 171 -9.57 19.08 -25.52
CA PRO A 171 -8.38 19.90 -25.73
C PRO A 171 -7.30 19.60 -24.69
N LEU A 172 -6.13 19.21 -25.19
CA LEU A 172 -4.92 18.99 -24.41
C LEU A 172 -3.96 20.15 -24.63
N ALA A 173 -3.36 20.65 -23.56
CA ALA A 173 -2.33 21.68 -23.64
C ALA A 173 -1.26 21.41 -22.59
N ALA A 174 0.00 21.59 -22.93
CA ALA A 174 1.11 21.37 -22.01
C ALA A 174 2.13 22.49 -22.08
N THR A 175 2.75 22.79 -20.93
CA THR A 175 3.98 23.58 -20.88
C THR A 175 5.15 22.64 -20.69
N ALA A 176 6.22 22.86 -21.44
CA ALA A 176 7.46 22.12 -21.30
C ALA A 176 8.64 23.09 -21.24
N ALA A 177 9.60 22.82 -20.36
CA ALA A 177 10.80 23.64 -20.19
C ALA A 177 12.04 22.76 -20.20
N ALA A 178 13.02 23.12 -21.03
CA ALA A 178 14.30 22.44 -21.09
C ALA A 178 15.30 23.12 -20.14
N ALA A 179 16.22 22.35 -19.58
CA ALA A 179 17.29 22.85 -18.71
C ALA A 179 18.64 22.90 -19.47
N ASP A 180 19.69 23.42 -18.82
CA ASP A 180 21.09 23.45 -19.30
C ASP A 180 21.29 23.99 -20.73
N GLY A 181 20.47 24.98 -21.09
CA GLY A 181 20.50 25.63 -22.40
C GLY A 181 20.01 24.76 -23.57
N ALA A 182 19.34 23.63 -23.30
CA ALA A 182 18.61 22.89 -24.32
C ALA A 182 17.27 23.56 -24.65
N THR A 183 16.60 23.07 -25.69
CA THR A 183 15.29 23.54 -26.15
C THR A 183 14.33 22.34 -26.22
N ILE A 184 13.03 22.52 -26.04
CA ILE A 184 12.08 21.42 -26.22
C ILE A 184 11.93 21.09 -27.71
N GLY A 185 12.09 19.81 -28.05
CA GLY A 185 11.99 19.28 -29.42
C GLY A 185 10.59 18.78 -29.78
N LYS A 186 9.88 18.14 -28.84
CA LYS A 186 8.47 17.73 -29.02
C LYS A 186 7.77 17.47 -27.68
N VAL A 187 6.45 17.49 -27.67
CA VAL A 187 5.59 17.02 -26.60
C VAL A 187 4.59 16.02 -27.17
N GLU A 188 4.47 14.87 -26.54
CA GLU A 188 3.48 13.83 -26.85
C GLU A 188 2.36 13.87 -25.81
N PHE A 189 1.15 13.52 -26.21
CA PHE A 189 -0.03 13.46 -25.35
C PHE A 189 -0.62 12.06 -25.34
N TYR A 190 -0.98 11.57 -24.16
CA TYR A 190 -1.42 10.20 -23.93
C TYR A 190 -2.77 10.13 -23.21
N ASP A 191 -3.50 9.04 -23.45
CA ASP A 191 -4.61 8.52 -22.65
C ASP A 191 -4.23 7.13 -22.17
N ASP A 192 -4.01 6.99 -20.86
CA ASP A 192 -3.29 5.86 -20.28
C ASP A 192 -2.02 5.58 -21.09
N THR A 193 -1.82 4.37 -21.60
CA THR A 193 -0.65 4.03 -22.41
C THR A 193 -0.80 4.40 -23.91
N THR A 194 -1.95 4.90 -24.34
CA THR A 194 -2.26 5.13 -25.76
C THR A 194 -1.80 6.53 -26.19
N LEU A 195 -0.86 6.60 -27.14
CA LEU A 195 -0.45 7.87 -27.74
C LEU A 195 -1.62 8.46 -28.54
N LEU A 196 -2.08 9.64 -28.13
CA LEU A 196 -3.13 10.38 -28.81
C LEU A 196 -2.56 11.26 -29.93
N GLY A 197 -1.42 11.90 -29.69
CA GLY A 197 -0.80 12.79 -30.66
C GLY A 197 0.52 13.43 -30.19
N THR A 198 1.20 14.11 -31.12
CA THR A 198 2.48 14.78 -30.90
C THR A 198 2.42 16.21 -31.42
N ASP A 199 2.95 17.15 -30.65
CA ASP A 199 3.15 18.54 -31.06
C ASP A 199 4.63 18.94 -30.91
N THR A 200 5.18 19.61 -31.92
CA THR A 200 6.58 20.05 -31.96
C THR A 200 6.74 21.55 -31.79
N THR A 201 5.64 22.31 -31.73
CA THR A 201 5.68 23.78 -31.71
C THR A 201 5.03 24.32 -30.43
N SER A 202 5.78 25.05 -29.60
CA SER A 202 5.22 25.72 -28.42
C SER A 202 4.33 26.91 -28.85
N PRO A 203 3.14 27.12 -28.25
CA PRO A 203 2.55 26.36 -27.13
C PRO A 203 2.05 24.97 -27.55
N TYR A 204 2.43 23.93 -26.80
CA TYR A 204 2.12 22.55 -27.13
C TYR A 204 0.64 22.25 -26.87
N THR A 205 -0.07 21.88 -27.93
CA THR A 205 -1.50 21.59 -27.88
C THR A 205 -1.87 20.39 -28.74
N PHE A 206 -2.88 19.65 -28.30
CA PHE A 206 -3.50 18.60 -29.07
C PHE A 206 -5.01 18.58 -28.82
N THR A 207 -5.79 17.96 -29.71
CA THR A 207 -7.22 17.77 -29.50
C THR A 207 -7.55 16.31 -29.70
N ALA A 208 -7.79 15.60 -28.59
CA ALA A 208 -8.17 14.21 -28.63
C ALA A 208 -9.61 14.07 -29.13
N GLN A 209 -9.87 13.06 -29.94
CA GLN A 209 -11.16 12.82 -30.60
C GLN A 209 -11.60 11.39 -30.30
N GLY A 210 -12.91 11.19 -30.13
CA GLY A 210 -13.49 9.84 -30.05
C GLY A 210 -13.11 9.04 -28.80
N LEU A 211 -12.77 9.71 -27.69
CA LEU A 211 -12.63 9.03 -26.40
C LEU A 211 -13.95 8.32 -26.04
N ALA A 212 -13.84 7.07 -25.59
CA ALA A 212 -15.00 6.24 -25.23
C ALA A 212 -15.67 6.76 -23.96
N PRO A 213 -16.96 6.46 -23.68
CA PRO A 213 -17.54 6.75 -22.38
C PRO A 213 -16.78 6.02 -21.26
N GLY A 214 -16.38 6.73 -20.19
CA GLY A 214 -15.60 6.17 -19.10
C GLY A 214 -14.71 7.20 -18.40
N THR A 215 -13.86 6.72 -17.50
CA THR A 215 -12.79 7.52 -16.89
C THR A 215 -11.53 7.37 -17.75
N HIS A 216 -10.76 8.45 -17.88
CA HIS A 216 -9.52 8.51 -18.67
C HIS A 216 -8.42 9.17 -17.86
N SER A 217 -7.17 8.80 -18.11
CA SER A 217 -5.98 9.36 -17.45
C SER A 217 -5.06 10.01 -18.48
N LEU A 218 -5.10 11.33 -18.58
CA LEU A 218 -4.40 12.07 -19.63
C LEU A 218 -3.07 12.65 -19.13
N TYR A 219 -1.97 12.50 -19.87
CA TYR A 219 -0.70 13.14 -19.53
C TYR A 219 0.09 13.61 -20.75
N ALA A 220 1.09 14.47 -20.53
CA ALA A 220 2.01 14.95 -21.55
C ALA A 220 3.44 14.46 -21.28
N LYS A 221 4.17 14.11 -22.34
CA LYS A 221 5.58 13.70 -22.31
C LYS A 221 6.42 14.63 -23.17
N ALA A 222 7.30 15.41 -22.57
CA ALA A 222 8.18 16.34 -23.28
C ALA A 222 9.52 15.69 -23.60
N TYR A 223 10.09 16.03 -24.75
CA TYR A 223 11.43 15.64 -25.19
C TYR A 223 12.21 16.90 -25.56
N ASP A 224 13.46 17.02 -25.13
CA ASP A 224 14.32 18.14 -25.51
C ASP A 224 15.19 17.85 -26.75
N SER A 225 15.90 18.89 -27.20
CA SER A 225 16.78 18.87 -28.37
C SER A 225 18.03 18.01 -28.19
N ARG A 226 18.25 17.47 -26.99
CA ARG A 226 19.32 16.54 -26.67
C ARG A 226 18.78 15.12 -26.39
N GLY A 227 17.48 14.90 -26.59
CA GLY A 227 16.81 13.60 -26.53
C GLY A 227 16.38 13.14 -25.14
N ALA A 228 16.56 13.96 -24.09
CA ALA A 228 16.04 13.61 -22.76
C ALA A 228 14.53 13.89 -22.69
N ALA A 229 13.81 13.12 -21.88
CA ALA A 229 12.35 13.20 -21.77
C ALA A 229 11.86 13.17 -20.33
N ALA A 230 10.68 13.76 -20.09
CA ALA A 230 9.97 13.70 -18.81
C ALA A 230 8.46 13.80 -19.03
N GLU A 231 7.70 13.22 -18.09
CA GLU A 231 6.25 13.18 -18.12
C GLU A 231 5.65 14.18 -17.11
N SER A 232 4.45 14.67 -17.41
CA SER A 232 3.65 15.40 -16.44
C SER A 232 2.95 14.44 -15.49
N ALA A 233 2.46 14.95 -14.36
CA ALA A 233 1.42 14.25 -13.61
C ALA A 233 0.20 13.97 -14.52
N PRO A 234 -0.43 12.78 -14.42
CA PRO A 234 -1.64 12.48 -15.15
C PRO A 234 -2.83 13.28 -14.61
N VAL A 235 -3.79 13.53 -15.49
CA VAL A 235 -5.01 14.29 -15.24
C VAL A 235 -6.19 13.38 -15.55
N GLY A 236 -6.89 12.94 -14.51
CA GLY A 236 -8.13 12.18 -14.63
C GLY A 236 -9.26 13.02 -15.21
N ILE A 237 -9.99 12.50 -16.20
CA ILE A 237 -11.23 13.09 -16.72
C ILE A 237 -12.33 12.04 -16.83
N THR A 238 -13.57 12.48 -16.97
CA THR A 238 -14.71 11.59 -17.27
C THR A 238 -15.31 11.95 -18.63
N VAL A 239 -15.53 10.95 -19.47
CA VAL A 239 -16.28 11.08 -20.72
C VAL A 239 -17.66 10.47 -20.50
N ALA A 240 -18.69 11.30 -20.43
CA ALA A 240 -20.07 10.87 -20.24
C ALA A 240 -20.66 10.32 -21.55
N ALA A 241 -21.55 9.34 -21.47
CA ALA A 241 -22.25 8.79 -22.64
C ALA A 241 -23.19 9.79 -23.35
N GLY A 242 -23.46 10.94 -22.74
CA GLY A 242 -24.27 12.04 -23.29
C GLY A 242 -24.07 13.36 -22.50
N PRO A 243 -24.71 14.47 -22.91
CA PRO A 243 -24.62 15.75 -22.22
C PRO A 243 -25.01 15.64 -20.74
N ALA A 244 -24.28 16.32 -19.85
CA ALA A 244 -24.45 16.21 -18.41
C ALA A 244 -24.40 17.57 -17.71
N LEU A 245 -25.07 17.66 -16.57
CA LEU A 245 -24.83 18.69 -15.56
C LEU A 245 -23.71 18.21 -14.64
N VAL A 246 -22.81 19.11 -14.28
CA VAL A 246 -21.70 18.85 -13.36
C VAL A 246 -21.82 19.81 -12.19
N ALA A 247 -21.82 19.30 -10.96
CA ALA A 247 -21.89 20.09 -9.74
C ALA A 247 -20.68 19.81 -8.83
N THR A 248 -20.09 20.85 -8.24
CA THR A 248 -18.90 20.72 -7.39
C THR A 248 -18.91 21.74 -6.24
N PRO A 249 -18.71 21.34 -4.97
CA PRO A 249 -18.56 19.95 -4.50
C PRO A 249 -19.91 19.21 -4.48
N ALA A 250 -19.86 17.87 -4.52
CA ALA A 250 -21.05 17.01 -4.41
C ALA A 250 -21.57 16.87 -2.96
N GLN A 251 -20.74 17.21 -1.97
CA GLN A 251 -21.08 17.27 -0.55
C GLN A 251 -20.84 18.70 -0.05
N LEU A 252 -21.82 19.28 0.64
CA LEU A 252 -21.78 20.68 1.05
C LEU A 252 -22.17 20.85 2.53
N PRO A 253 -21.20 20.88 3.46
CA PRO A 253 -21.48 21.27 4.84
C PRO A 253 -21.93 22.73 4.90
N VAL A 254 -23.04 22.98 5.59
CA VAL A 254 -23.58 24.33 5.81
C VAL A 254 -23.85 24.51 7.30
N ARG A 255 -23.10 25.40 7.97
CA ARG A 255 -23.32 25.68 9.40
C ARG A 255 -24.68 26.34 9.61
N GLN A 256 -25.32 26.04 10.73
CA GLN A 256 -26.55 26.71 11.17
C GLN A 256 -26.41 28.23 11.07
N GLY A 257 -27.37 28.86 10.41
CA GLY A 257 -27.40 30.31 10.17
C GLY A 257 -26.39 30.83 9.13
N GLN A 258 -25.62 29.95 8.48
CA GLN A 258 -24.65 30.29 7.44
C GLN A 258 -25.10 29.78 6.06
N SER A 259 -24.31 30.12 5.05
CA SER A 259 -24.45 29.64 3.69
C SER A 259 -23.15 29.04 3.18
N ALA A 260 -23.25 28.08 2.27
CA ALA A 260 -22.14 27.58 1.48
C ALA A 260 -22.56 27.48 0.02
N THR A 261 -21.61 27.34 -0.90
CA THR A 261 -21.89 27.34 -2.34
C THR A 261 -21.35 26.10 -3.04
N PHE A 262 -22.09 25.61 -4.03
CA PHE A 262 -21.57 24.71 -5.04
C PHE A 262 -21.69 25.33 -6.43
N ASP A 263 -20.78 24.97 -7.32
CA ASP A 263 -20.71 25.44 -8.70
C ASP A 263 -21.37 24.43 -9.63
N VAL A 264 -22.06 24.92 -10.67
CA VAL A 264 -22.71 24.10 -11.69
C VAL A 264 -22.30 24.53 -13.09
N LYS A 265 -22.02 23.57 -13.97
CA LYS A 265 -21.78 23.79 -15.41
C LYS A 265 -22.39 22.66 -16.24
N LEU A 266 -22.46 22.85 -17.56
CA LEU A 266 -22.69 21.75 -18.51
C LEU A 266 -21.36 21.09 -18.89
N SER A 267 -21.39 19.80 -19.19
CA SER A 267 -20.24 19.06 -19.72
C SER A 267 -19.96 19.39 -21.20
N THR A 268 -20.93 19.91 -21.93
CA THR A 268 -20.80 20.23 -23.37
C THR A 268 -21.50 21.51 -23.77
N ARG A 269 -21.03 22.11 -24.87
CA ARG A 269 -21.65 23.30 -25.46
C ARG A 269 -23.02 22.93 -26.02
N PRO A 270 -24.13 23.51 -25.52
CA PRO A 270 -25.44 23.22 -26.05
C PRO A 270 -25.68 23.99 -27.36
N ALA A 271 -26.52 23.45 -28.25
CA ALA A 271 -26.90 24.11 -29.50
C ALA A 271 -27.90 25.28 -29.30
N ALA A 272 -28.60 25.31 -28.16
CA ALA A 272 -29.52 26.34 -27.74
C ALA A 272 -29.44 26.54 -26.22
N ASN A 273 -30.10 27.55 -25.67
CA ASN A 273 -30.10 27.78 -24.22
C ASN A 273 -30.72 26.59 -23.47
N VAL A 274 -30.00 26.07 -22.47
CA VAL A 274 -30.44 25.04 -21.53
C VAL A 274 -30.81 25.71 -20.22
N THR A 275 -32.04 25.48 -19.77
CA THR A 275 -32.46 25.90 -18.43
C THR A 275 -32.38 24.69 -17.49
N ALA A 276 -31.48 24.76 -16.53
CA ALA A 276 -31.34 23.76 -15.48
C ALA A 276 -32.14 24.19 -14.24
N THR A 277 -32.90 23.28 -13.66
CA THR A 277 -33.68 23.51 -12.44
C THR A 277 -32.92 22.97 -11.24
N VAL A 278 -32.79 23.77 -10.19
CA VAL A 278 -32.23 23.36 -8.89
C VAL A 278 -33.40 23.13 -7.94
N ALA A 279 -33.57 21.90 -7.49
CA ALA A 279 -34.65 21.55 -6.57
C ALA A 279 -34.15 20.62 -5.47
N ARG A 280 -34.63 20.83 -4.24
CA ARG A 280 -34.48 19.84 -3.18
C ARG A 280 -35.34 18.64 -3.52
N THR A 281 -34.72 17.48 -3.70
CA THR A 281 -35.40 16.22 -4.04
C THR A 281 -35.68 15.36 -2.80
N SER A 282 -34.89 15.52 -1.75
CA SER A 282 -35.10 14.83 -0.47
C SER A 282 -34.45 15.56 0.71
N GLY A 283 -34.78 15.14 1.93
CA GLY A 283 -34.15 15.61 3.16
C GLY A 283 -34.76 16.86 3.78
N THR A 284 -34.02 17.50 4.68
CA THR A 284 -34.52 18.55 5.58
C THR A 284 -35.00 19.81 4.84
N THR A 285 -36.05 20.43 5.38
CA THR A 285 -36.52 21.74 4.89
C THR A 285 -35.70 22.91 5.41
N ALA A 286 -34.85 22.69 6.41
CA ALA A 286 -33.98 23.69 7.01
C ALA A 286 -32.82 24.13 6.08
N LEU A 287 -32.59 23.40 4.99
CA LEU A 287 -31.66 23.77 3.93
C LEU A 287 -32.44 24.22 2.69
N THR A 288 -32.08 25.40 2.19
CA THR A 288 -32.68 25.99 0.98
C THR A 288 -31.61 26.38 -0.01
N ALA A 289 -31.83 26.13 -1.30
CA ALA A 289 -30.90 26.48 -2.36
C ALA A 289 -31.45 27.62 -3.24
N ALA A 290 -30.57 28.54 -3.64
CA ALA A 290 -30.86 29.60 -4.60
C ALA A 290 -29.65 29.86 -5.51
N PRO A 291 -29.86 30.25 -6.79
CA PRO A 291 -31.15 30.41 -7.47
C PRO A 291 -31.79 29.05 -7.81
N GLY A 292 -33.13 29.02 -7.96
CA GLY A 292 -33.87 27.79 -8.29
C GLY A 292 -33.75 27.35 -9.76
N THR A 293 -33.17 28.20 -10.61
CA THR A 293 -32.92 27.92 -12.02
C THR A 293 -31.61 28.54 -12.46
N LEU A 294 -30.87 27.85 -13.33
CA LEU A 294 -29.66 28.30 -13.99
C LEU A 294 -29.86 28.26 -15.50
N THR A 295 -29.31 29.24 -16.23
CA THR A 295 -29.43 29.31 -17.69
C THR A 295 -28.05 29.22 -18.33
N PHE A 296 -27.85 28.14 -19.08
CA PHE A 296 -26.63 27.86 -19.82
C PHE A 296 -26.88 28.07 -21.32
N THR A 297 -26.31 29.13 -21.87
CA THR A 297 -26.28 29.47 -23.29
C THR A 297 -25.09 28.77 -23.99
N PRO A 298 -25.08 28.70 -25.32
CA PRO A 298 -23.90 28.26 -26.08
C PRO A 298 -22.60 29.03 -25.74
N ALA A 299 -22.70 30.22 -25.14
CA ALA A 299 -21.55 31.06 -24.80
C ALA A 299 -21.03 30.88 -23.36
N ASN A 300 -21.86 30.43 -22.41
CA ASN A 300 -21.50 30.38 -20.98
C ASN A 300 -21.69 28.99 -20.34
N TRP A 301 -21.96 27.95 -21.14
CA TRP A 301 -22.24 26.59 -20.67
C TRP A 301 -21.17 25.99 -19.75
N ASN A 302 -19.90 26.32 -19.97
CA ASN A 302 -18.75 25.86 -19.20
C ASN A 302 -18.33 26.84 -18.09
N THR A 303 -18.99 28.00 -17.99
CA THR A 303 -18.74 28.95 -16.91
C THR A 303 -19.52 28.49 -15.69
N ALA A 304 -18.80 28.22 -14.59
CA ALA A 304 -19.39 27.83 -13.33
C ALA A 304 -20.43 28.86 -12.86
N GLN A 305 -21.67 28.40 -12.66
CA GLN A 305 -22.74 29.19 -12.06
C GLN A 305 -22.97 28.72 -10.63
N LYS A 306 -22.97 29.66 -9.69
CA LYS A 306 -23.07 29.37 -8.25
C LYS A 306 -24.50 29.09 -7.83
N VAL A 307 -24.67 28.03 -7.04
CA VAL A 307 -25.84 27.78 -6.21
C VAL A 307 -25.43 27.94 -4.76
N THR A 308 -26.13 28.80 -4.04
CA THR A 308 -25.94 29.01 -2.60
C THR A 308 -26.96 28.19 -1.83
N VAL A 309 -26.46 27.30 -0.96
CA VAL A 309 -27.29 26.62 0.03
C VAL A 309 -27.19 27.36 1.35
N THR A 310 -28.33 27.71 1.92
CA THR A 310 -28.43 28.40 3.23
C THR A 310 -29.08 27.49 4.23
N ALA A 311 -28.49 27.39 5.41
CA ALA A 311 -29.02 26.66 6.54
C ALA A 311 -29.82 27.59 7.46
N ALA A 312 -30.93 27.08 8.01
CA ALA A 312 -31.65 27.75 9.07
C ALA A 312 -30.77 27.95 10.31
N ALA A 313 -31.14 28.91 11.17
CA ALA A 313 -30.41 29.23 12.40
C ALA A 313 -30.41 28.09 13.45
N SER A 314 -31.24 27.06 13.26
CA SER A 314 -31.30 25.85 14.08
C SER A 314 -31.79 24.69 13.23
N GLY A 315 -31.61 23.46 13.72
CA GLY A 315 -32.02 22.23 13.04
C GLY A 315 -30.83 21.41 12.57
N THR A 316 -31.08 20.15 12.26
CA THR A 316 -30.06 19.15 11.92
C THR A 316 -30.47 18.35 10.69
N GLY A 317 -29.49 17.73 10.04
CA GLY A 317 -29.70 16.78 8.95
C GLY A 317 -29.37 17.33 7.57
N SER A 318 -29.55 16.48 6.56
CA SER A 318 -29.10 16.75 5.19
C SER A 318 -30.26 16.91 4.22
N ALA A 319 -30.01 17.58 3.10
CA ALA A 319 -30.91 17.76 1.97
C ALA A 319 -30.17 17.47 0.66
N VAL A 320 -30.79 16.71 -0.25
CA VAL A 320 -30.25 16.49 -1.60
C VAL A 320 -30.86 17.52 -2.53
N PHE A 321 -30.01 18.29 -3.19
CA PHE A 321 -30.38 19.22 -4.26
C PHE A 321 -29.99 18.61 -5.60
N ALA A 322 -30.99 18.29 -6.42
CA ALA A 322 -30.76 17.87 -7.79
C ALA A 322 -30.76 19.08 -8.72
N VAL A 323 -29.80 19.09 -9.64
CA VAL A 323 -29.78 19.98 -10.79
C VAL A 323 -30.18 19.15 -12.01
N THR A 324 -31.30 19.53 -12.64
CA THR A 324 -31.87 18.75 -13.76
C THR A 324 -32.12 19.64 -14.98
N ALA A 325 -31.82 19.13 -16.17
CA ALA A 325 -32.20 19.73 -17.45
C ALA A 325 -32.65 18.65 -18.44
N PRO A 326 -33.64 18.91 -19.31
CA PRO A 326 -34.07 17.94 -20.32
C PRO A 326 -32.91 17.45 -21.19
N GLY A 327 -32.83 16.13 -21.41
CA GLY A 327 -31.80 15.50 -22.24
C GLY A 327 -30.39 15.50 -21.63
N HIS A 328 -30.24 15.88 -20.35
CA HIS A 328 -28.97 15.86 -19.64
C HIS A 328 -29.02 14.90 -18.46
N THR A 329 -27.90 14.23 -18.19
CA THR A 329 -27.70 13.54 -16.91
C THR A 329 -27.71 14.57 -15.78
N LYS A 330 -28.48 14.30 -14.71
CA LYS A 330 -28.62 15.19 -13.56
C LYS A 330 -27.34 15.22 -12.71
N ALA A 331 -27.10 16.34 -12.02
CA ALA A 331 -26.13 16.43 -10.93
C ALA A 331 -26.85 16.45 -9.58
N GLU A 332 -26.26 15.87 -8.55
CA GLU A 332 -26.81 15.90 -7.18
C GLU A 332 -25.78 16.42 -6.19
N VAL A 333 -26.20 17.32 -5.31
CA VAL A 333 -25.41 17.85 -4.20
C VAL A 333 -26.13 17.56 -2.89
N THR A 334 -25.46 16.85 -1.99
CA THR A 334 -25.98 16.64 -0.63
C THR A 334 -25.44 17.74 0.27
N ALA A 335 -26.32 18.61 0.75
CA ALA A 335 -25.96 19.60 1.74
C ALA A 335 -26.31 19.09 3.14
N THR A 336 -25.43 19.30 4.11
CA THR A 336 -25.63 18.86 5.50
C THR A 336 -25.59 20.06 6.43
N GLN A 337 -26.64 20.25 7.22
CA GLN A 337 -26.68 21.30 8.22
C GLN A 337 -25.85 20.88 9.43
N LEU A 338 -24.80 21.64 9.73
CA LEU A 338 -23.92 21.44 10.89
C LEU A 338 -24.33 22.38 12.03
N ASP A 339 -24.09 21.95 13.26
CA ASP A 339 -24.17 22.85 14.41
C ASP A 339 -23.16 24.02 14.27
N GLY A 340 -23.50 25.17 14.86
CA GLY A 340 -22.82 26.44 14.59
C GLY A 340 -21.33 26.51 14.97
N ASP A 341 -20.85 25.64 15.86
CA ASP A 341 -19.60 25.86 16.60
C ASP A 341 -18.46 24.83 16.38
N SER A 342 -18.65 23.70 15.68
CA SER A 342 -17.55 22.72 15.54
C SER A 342 -16.62 23.00 14.34
N THR A 343 -15.34 23.17 14.63
CA THR A 343 -14.29 23.30 13.60
C THR A 343 -13.89 21.93 13.07
N TYR A 344 -13.80 20.94 13.93
CA TYR A 344 -13.27 19.63 13.56
C TYR A 344 -14.32 18.74 12.86
N ASP A 345 -15.63 18.92 13.09
CA ASP A 345 -16.66 18.29 12.26
C ASP A 345 -16.57 18.78 10.80
N ALA A 346 -16.26 20.07 10.59
CA ALA A 346 -16.05 20.61 9.24
C ALA A 346 -14.78 20.03 8.58
N ARG A 347 -13.71 19.81 9.35
CA ARG A 347 -12.48 19.15 8.86
C ARG A 347 -12.72 17.67 8.54
N PHE A 348 -13.48 16.97 9.39
CA PHE A 348 -13.92 15.60 9.12
C PHE A 348 -14.67 15.53 7.79
N LEU A 349 -15.67 16.39 7.57
CA LEU A 349 -16.43 16.37 6.30
C LEU A 349 -15.60 16.75 5.09
N ALA A 350 -14.63 17.66 5.24
CA ALA A 350 -13.70 17.98 4.17
C ALA A 350 -12.80 16.79 3.82
N MET A 351 -12.26 16.07 4.81
CA MET A 351 -11.49 14.83 4.56
C MET A 351 -12.36 13.73 3.97
N HIS A 352 -13.57 13.51 4.51
CA HIS A 352 -14.52 12.54 3.97
C HIS A 352 -14.86 12.84 2.50
N ALA A 353 -15.06 14.12 2.16
CA ALA A 353 -15.28 14.54 0.78
C ALA A 353 -14.08 14.24 -0.11
N LYS A 354 -12.84 14.49 0.33
CA LYS A 354 -11.63 14.11 -0.43
C LYS A 354 -11.53 12.60 -0.62
N ILE A 355 -11.73 11.82 0.44
CA ILE A 355 -11.61 10.36 0.40
C ILE A 355 -12.66 9.75 -0.54
N THR A 356 -13.89 10.26 -0.49
CA THR A 356 -15.01 9.72 -1.27
C THR A 356 -15.19 10.37 -2.64
N ASP A 357 -14.34 11.32 -3.02
CA ASP A 357 -14.30 11.86 -4.39
C ASP A 357 -13.70 10.81 -5.32
N PRO A 358 -14.46 10.28 -6.30
CA PRO A 358 -13.93 9.31 -7.25
C PRO A 358 -12.71 9.82 -8.02
N ALA A 359 -12.54 11.14 -8.17
CA ALA A 359 -11.38 11.74 -8.82
C ALA A 359 -10.06 11.52 -8.04
N ASN A 360 -10.14 11.22 -6.75
CA ASN A 360 -8.98 11.01 -5.88
C ASN A 360 -8.55 9.54 -5.78
N GLY A 361 -9.26 8.60 -6.43
CA GLY A 361 -8.75 7.25 -6.66
C GLY A 361 -8.66 6.34 -5.43
N TYR A 362 -9.31 6.65 -4.30
CA TYR A 362 -9.29 5.79 -3.12
C TYR A 362 -10.06 4.48 -3.26
N PHE A 363 -10.95 4.40 -4.25
CA PHE A 363 -11.88 3.27 -4.42
C PHE A 363 -11.84 2.75 -5.85
N SER A 364 -12.01 1.44 -5.98
CA SER A 364 -12.33 0.81 -7.26
C SER A 364 -13.72 1.20 -7.76
N PRO A 365 -14.07 0.92 -9.03
CA PRO A 365 -15.42 1.13 -9.57
C PRO A 365 -16.54 0.43 -8.77
N GLU A 366 -16.24 -0.68 -8.10
CA GLU A 366 -17.14 -1.45 -7.24
C GLU A 366 -17.34 -0.80 -5.86
N GLY A 367 -16.61 0.28 -5.56
CA GLY A 367 -16.62 0.95 -4.26
C GLY A 367 -15.76 0.25 -3.20
N ILE A 368 -14.80 -0.56 -3.63
CA ILE A 368 -13.85 -1.25 -2.74
C ILE A 368 -12.70 -0.29 -2.44
N PRO A 369 -12.37 -0.01 -1.16
CA PRO A 369 -11.24 0.85 -0.86
C PRO A 369 -9.94 0.13 -1.25
N TYR A 370 -9.04 0.79 -1.97
CA TYR A 370 -7.67 0.29 -2.12
C TYR A 370 -6.90 0.45 -0.80
N HIS A 371 -5.74 -0.21 -0.69
CA HIS A 371 -4.82 0.04 0.41
C HIS A 371 -4.29 1.49 0.35
N SER A 372 -3.96 1.97 -0.85
CA SER A 372 -3.56 3.35 -1.12
C SER A 372 -3.97 3.80 -2.52
N VAL A 373 -4.03 5.12 -2.73
CA VAL A 373 -4.23 5.70 -4.07
C VAL A 373 -3.05 5.39 -5.00
N GLU A 374 -1.84 5.39 -4.47
CA GLU A 374 -0.65 5.03 -5.23
C GLU A 374 -0.52 3.50 -5.32
N THR A 375 -0.21 2.98 -6.51
CA THR A 375 -0.05 1.55 -6.81
C THR A 375 1.29 0.97 -6.32
N LEU A 376 2.39 1.73 -6.46
CA LEU A 376 3.72 1.29 -6.00
C LEU A 376 3.89 1.52 -4.50
N ILE A 377 3.47 0.54 -3.71
CA ILE A 377 3.71 0.45 -2.28
C ILE A 377 3.88 -1.01 -1.84
N VAL A 378 4.83 -1.26 -0.92
CA VAL A 378 5.10 -2.58 -0.35
C VAL A 378 5.37 -2.43 1.14
N GLU A 379 4.57 -3.03 2.02
CA GLU A 379 4.73 -2.88 3.48
C GLU A 379 4.02 -3.95 4.33
N ALA A 380 2.89 -4.47 3.85
CA ALA A 380 2.19 -5.63 4.39
C ALA A 380 1.37 -6.27 3.26
N PRO A 381 0.45 -5.55 2.60
CA PRO A 381 0.21 -5.78 1.18
C PRO A 381 1.48 -5.44 0.40
N ASP A 382 1.62 -6.05 -0.77
CA ASP A 382 2.77 -5.90 -1.65
C ASP A 382 2.42 -5.21 -2.97
N HIS A 383 1.21 -4.62 -3.07
CA HIS A 383 0.79 -3.67 -4.08
C HIS A 383 -0.33 -2.75 -3.56
N GLY A 384 -0.37 -1.48 -3.98
CA GLY A 384 -1.26 -0.46 -3.40
C GLY A 384 -2.73 -0.59 -3.74
N HIS A 385 -3.02 -1.20 -4.89
CA HIS A 385 -4.38 -1.56 -5.28
C HIS A 385 -4.76 -3.01 -4.89
N GLU A 386 -3.95 -3.65 -4.06
CA GLU A 386 -4.54 -4.62 -3.14
C GLU A 386 -5.42 -3.88 -2.13
N THR A 387 -6.22 -4.62 -1.40
CA THR A 387 -6.93 -4.13 -0.23
C THR A 387 -6.87 -5.15 0.88
N THR A 388 -7.20 -4.70 2.08
CA THR A 388 -7.15 -5.49 3.28
C THR A 388 -8.47 -5.41 4.05
N SER A 389 -8.73 -6.44 4.86
CA SER A 389 -9.80 -6.38 5.87
C SER A 389 -9.64 -5.17 6.80
N GLU A 390 -8.39 -4.71 7.02
CA GLU A 390 -8.10 -3.47 7.70
C GLU A 390 -8.73 -2.27 6.97
N ALA A 391 -8.47 -2.08 5.67
CA ALA A 391 -9.04 -0.98 4.89
C ALA A 391 -10.59 -1.00 4.93
N TYR A 392 -11.21 -2.18 4.81
CA TYR A 392 -12.66 -2.34 4.99
C TYR A 392 -13.14 -1.92 6.39
N SER A 393 -12.43 -2.32 7.45
CA SER A 393 -12.79 -1.94 8.82
C SER A 393 -12.68 -0.43 9.05
N TYR A 394 -11.71 0.25 8.44
CA TYR A 394 -11.61 1.71 8.46
C TYR A 394 -12.69 2.39 7.61
N LEU A 395 -13.10 1.80 6.48
CA LEU A 395 -14.22 2.33 5.70
C LEU A 395 -15.51 2.30 6.53
N ILE A 396 -15.79 1.18 7.19
CA ILE A 396 -16.96 1.03 8.07
C ILE A 396 -16.92 2.09 9.18
N TRP A 397 -15.76 2.32 9.79
CA TRP A 397 -15.61 3.32 10.84
C TRP A 397 -15.77 4.76 10.34
N LEU A 398 -15.14 5.10 9.21
CA LEU A 398 -15.28 6.39 8.54
C LEU A 398 -16.76 6.71 8.26
N GLN A 399 -17.52 5.72 7.74
CA GLN A 399 -18.94 5.92 7.46
C GLN A 399 -19.81 5.92 8.73
N ALA A 400 -19.40 5.25 9.82
CA ALA A 400 -20.06 5.39 11.12
C ALA A 400 -19.94 6.82 11.66
N MET A 401 -18.75 7.41 11.61
CA MET A 401 -18.53 8.82 11.99
C MET A 401 -19.29 9.77 11.05
N TYR A 402 -19.39 9.46 9.75
CA TYR A 402 -20.23 10.23 8.84
C TYR A 402 -21.70 10.19 9.27
N GLY A 403 -22.20 9.02 9.68
CA GLY A 403 -23.53 8.87 10.27
C GLY A 403 -23.70 9.69 11.55
N LYS A 404 -22.70 9.75 12.43
CA LYS A 404 -22.70 10.62 13.63
C LYS A 404 -22.82 12.09 13.24
N VAL A 405 -22.01 12.57 12.30
CA VAL A 405 -21.93 13.99 11.95
C VAL A 405 -23.13 14.46 11.13
N THR A 406 -23.66 13.60 10.24
CA THR A 406 -24.70 14.01 9.27
C THR A 406 -26.10 13.46 9.60
N GLY A 407 -26.16 12.39 10.39
CA GLY A 407 -27.37 11.60 10.61
C GLY A 407 -27.75 10.68 9.44
N ASP A 408 -26.94 10.61 8.38
CA ASP A 408 -27.12 9.65 7.27
C ASP A 408 -26.34 8.36 7.51
N TRP A 409 -27.09 7.30 7.85
CA TRP A 409 -26.56 5.97 8.14
C TRP A 409 -26.51 5.06 6.90
N SER A 410 -26.94 5.53 5.73
CA SER A 410 -26.94 4.72 4.50
C SER A 410 -25.54 4.32 4.08
N LYS A 411 -24.55 5.20 4.25
CA LYS A 411 -23.14 4.91 3.91
C LYS A 411 -22.52 3.87 4.85
N PHE A 412 -22.86 3.90 6.13
CA PHE A 412 -22.42 2.88 7.09
C PHE A 412 -22.95 1.50 6.70
N ASN A 413 -24.24 1.42 6.38
CA ASN A 413 -24.84 0.18 5.91
C ASN A 413 -24.25 -0.29 4.57
N GLY A 414 -24.04 0.63 3.62
CA GLY A 414 -23.43 0.33 2.33
C GLY A 414 -21.99 -0.17 2.45
N ALA A 415 -21.18 0.41 3.35
CA ALA A 415 -19.83 -0.07 3.62
C ALA A 415 -19.82 -1.52 4.14
N TRP A 416 -20.75 -1.87 5.01
CA TRP A 416 -20.91 -3.24 5.48
C TRP A 416 -21.34 -4.20 4.35
N ASP A 417 -22.27 -3.77 3.50
CA ASP A 417 -22.72 -4.57 2.36
C ASP A 417 -21.60 -4.81 1.33
N THR A 418 -20.75 -3.80 1.06
CA THR A 418 -19.56 -3.97 0.22
C THR A 418 -18.59 -4.98 0.84
N MET A 419 -18.29 -4.85 2.14
CA MET A 419 -17.42 -5.78 2.86
C MET A 419 -17.95 -7.22 2.84
N GLU A 420 -19.25 -7.42 3.13
CA GLU A 420 -19.88 -8.74 3.14
C GLU A 420 -19.90 -9.38 1.75
N LYS A 421 -20.04 -8.57 0.69
CA LYS A 421 -20.06 -9.05 -0.69
C LYS A 421 -18.68 -9.48 -1.18
N TYR A 422 -17.63 -8.74 -0.84
CA TYR A 422 -16.32 -8.87 -1.49
C TYR A 422 -15.22 -9.42 -0.59
N MET A 423 -15.31 -9.26 0.74
CA MET A 423 -14.24 -9.62 1.67
C MET A 423 -14.59 -10.80 2.59
N ILE A 424 -15.88 -11.08 2.82
CA ILE A 424 -16.32 -12.30 3.49
C ILE A 424 -16.57 -13.38 2.43
N PRO A 425 -15.86 -14.53 2.48
CA PRO A 425 -16.07 -15.61 1.52
C PRO A 425 -17.51 -16.12 1.55
N THR A 426 -18.17 -16.18 0.40
CA THR A 426 -19.52 -16.74 0.28
C THR A 426 -19.49 -18.26 0.39
N HIS A 427 -20.64 -18.93 0.48
CA HIS A 427 -20.67 -20.39 0.47
C HIS A 427 -19.99 -21.00 -0.77
N ALA A 428 -20.08 -20.35 -1.94
CA ALA A 428 -19.42 -20.82 -3.16
C ALA A 428 -17.88 -20.76 -3.05
N ASP A 429 -17.34 -19.86 -2.23
CA ASP A 429 -15.91 -19.69 -1.98
C ASP A 429 -15.38 -20.68 -0.93
N GLN A 430 -16.24 -21.10 0.01
CA GLN A 430 -15.93 -22.03 1.09
C GLN A 430 -16.88 -23.25 1.15
N PRO A 431 -17.05 -24.02 0.05
CA PRO A 431 -18.19 -24.91 -0.18
C PRO A 431 -18.20 -26.21 0.64
N THR A 432 -17.08 -26.59 1.25
CA THR A 432 -16.90 -27.91 1.89
C THR A 432 -16.72 -27.84 3.40
N ASN A 433 -17.15 -26.74 4.03
CA ASN A 433 -17.19 -26.63 5.49
C ASN A 433 -18.02 -27.76 6.16
N ASP A 434 -18.97 -28.37 5.44
CA ASP A 434 -19.75 -29.52 5.92
C ASP A 434 -18.89 -30.77 6.16
N LYS A 435 -17.66 -30.82 5.62
CA LYS A 435 -16.67 -31.88 5.85
C LYS A 435 -15.78 -31.64 7.08
N TYR A 436 -15.92 -30.50 7.74
CA TYR A 436 -15.11 -30.16 8.91
C TYR A 436 -15.39 -31.10 10.08
N ASN A 437 -14.33 -31.56 10.74
CA ASN A 437 -14.43 -32.41 11.93
C ASN A 437 -13.85 -31.69 13.15
N ALA A 438 -14.71 -31.16 14.02
CA ALA A 438 -14.30 -30.43 15.22
C ALA A 438 -13.46 -31.27 16.21
N SER A 439 -13.54 -32.61 16.17
CA SER A 439 -12.69 -33.48 17.00
C SER A 439 -11.28 -33.69 16.42
N LYS A 440 -11.05 -33.28 15.17
CA LYS A 440 -9.77 -33.33 14.45
C LYS A 440 -9.66 -32.09 13.55
N PRO A 441 -9.49 -30.90 14.15
CA PRO A 441 -9.70 -29.62 13.48
C PRO A 441 -8.66 -29.34 12.38
N ALA A 442 -7.43 -29.85 12.53
CA ALA A 442 -6.37 -29.75 11.53
C ALA A 442 -5.29 -30.80 11.80
N THR A 443 -4.44 -31.04 10.80
CA THR A 443 -3.18 -31.81 10.94
C THR A 443 -2.05 -30.83 11.21
N TYR A 444 -1.17 -31.17 12.15
CA TYR A 444 -0.05 -30.32 12.54
C TYR A 444 1.02 -30.22 11.43
N ALA A 445 1.57 -29.03 11.24
CA ALA A 445 2.86 -28.79 10.60
C ALA A 445 3.66 -27.81 11.48
N PRO A 446 4.98 -28.03 11.66
CA PRO A 446 5.83 -27.07 12.37
C PRO A 446 6.01 -25.79 11.55
N GLU A 447 6.04 -24.64 12.22
CA GLU A 447 6.65 -23.46 11.62
C GLU A 447 8.18 -23.56 11.66
N HIS A 448 8.82 -22.96 10.67
CA HIS A 448 10.27 -22.89 10.56
C HIS A 448 10.72 -21.44 10.54
N ASP A 449 11.97 -21.20 10.95
CA ASP A 449 12.45 -19.83 11.19
C ASP A 449 12.75 -19.09 9.88
N LEU A 450 13.09 -19.82 8.80
CA LEU A 450 13.46 -19.25 7.50
C LEU A 450 12.57 -19.77 6.36
N PRO A 451 12.30 -18.96 5.32
CA PRO A 451 11.57 -19.40 4.13
C PRO A 451 12.20 -20.63 3.44
N SER A 452 13.52 -20.78 3.54
CA SER A 452 14.28 -21.89 2.95
C SER A 452 14.05 -23.26 3.58
N GLN A 453 13.33 -23.30 4.70
CA GLN A 453 12.99 -24.54 5.41
C GLN A 453 11.59 -25.04 5.04
N TYR A 454 10.87 -24.32 4.17
CA TYR A 454 9.58 -24.71 3.62
C TYR A 454 9.76 -25.46 2.29
N PRO A 455 8.84 -26.38 1.93
CA PRO A 455 7.53 -26.63 2.54
C PRO A 455 7.59 -27.38 3.89
N ALA A 456 6.77 -26.93 4.86
CA ALA A 456 6.66 -27.53 6.18
C ALA A 456 5.85 -28.84 6.10
N ARG A 457 6.46 -29.97 6.51
CA ARG A 457 5.84 -31.30 6.36
C ARG A 457 4.72 -31.53 7.38
N LEU A 458 3.57 -32.00 6.91
CA LEU A 458 2.48 -32.45 7.78
C LEU A 458 2.89 -33.67 8.60
N ASP A 459 2.57 -33.65 9.89
CA ASP A 459 2.83 -34.74 10.83
C ASP A 459 1.55 -35.14 11.58
N GLY A 460 0.90 -36.19 11.06
CA GLY A 460 -0.29 -36.79 11.69
C GLY A 460 -0.01 -37.54 13.00
N GLY A 461 1.27 -37.69 13.40
CA GLY A 461 1.65 -38.27 14.68
C GLY A 461 1.56 -37.28 15.85
N VAL A 462 1.47 -35.97 15.57
CA VAL A 462 1.30 -34.93 16.58
C VAL A 462 -0.19 -34.76 16.92
N PRO A 463 -0.62 -34.93 18.18
CA PRO A 463 -2.03 -34.83 18.53
C PRO A 463 -2.51 -33.38 18.48
N THR A 464 -3.66 -33.12 17.87
CA THR A 464 -4.36 -31.82 17.90
C THR A 464 -5.55 -31.87 18.85
N GLY A 465 -5.96 -30.73 19.42
CA GLY A 465 -7.13 -30.67 20.31
C GLY A 465 -8.46 -30.65 19.58
N SER A 466 -9.56 -30.60 20.34
CA SER A 466 -10.90 -30.39 19.78
C SER A 466 -11.26 -28.92 19.68
N ASP A 467 -11.93 -28.52 18.60
CA ASP A 467 -12.60 -27.23 18.47
C ASP A 467 -13.93 -27.24 19.28
N PRO A 468 -14.05 -26.42 20.33
CA PRO A 468 -15.23 -26.42 21.18
C PRO A 468 -16.35 -25.48 20.72
N ILE A 469 -16.15 -24.66 19.68
CA ILE A 469 -17.12 -23.62 19.27
C ILE A 469 -17.79 -23.89 17.92
N ALA A 470 -17.24 -24.74 17.04
CA ALA A 470 -17.85 -25.02 15.73
C ALA A 470 -19.32 -25.48 15.81
N GLY A 471 -19.63 -26.46 16.67
CA GLY A 471 -20.99 -26.98 16.80
C GLY A 471 -21.98 -25.94 17.36
N GLU A 472 -21.48 -25.06 18.23
CA GLU A 472 -22.26 -23.97 18.81
C GLU A 472 -22.57 -22.88 17.77
N LEU A 473 -21.56 -22.48 16.97
CA LEU A 473 -21.71 -21.52 15.89
C LEU A 473 -22.70 -22.03 14.82
N LYS A 474 -22.58 -23.30 14.44
CA LYS A 474 -23.53 -23.96 13.53
C LYS A 474 -24.96 -23.91 14.07
N ALA A 475 -25.14 -24.23 15.36
CA ALA A 475 -26.46 -24.18 16.00
C ALA A 475 -27.02 -22.75 16.06
N ALA A 476 -26.17 -21.75 16.27
CA ALA A 476 -26.57 -20.34 16.32
C ALA A 476 -26.98 -19.80 14.95
N TYR A 477 -26.25 -20.14 13.88
CA TYR A 477 -26.38 -19.48 12.58
C TYR A 477 -26.91 -20.37 11.44
N GLY A 478 -27.08 -21.68 11.68
CA GLY A 478 -27.68 -22.61 10.72
C GLY A 478 -26.80 -22.91 9.50
N THR A 479 -25.50 -22.59 9.57
CA THR A 479 -24.52 -22.85 8.50
C THR A 479 -23.20 -23.31 9.11
N ASP A 480 -22.44 -24.11 8.35
CA ASP A 480 -21.06 -24.45 8.68
C ASP A 480 -20.07 -23.36 8.22
N ASP A 481 -20.50 -22.43 7.35
CA ASP A 481 -19.64 -21.37 6.82
C ASP A 481 -19.13 -20.44 7.94
N VAL A 482 -17.92 -19.91 7.72
CA VAL A 482 -17.30 -18.91 8.61
C VAL A 482 -17.71 -17.51 8.16
N TYR A 483 -18.22 -16.69 9.09
CA TYR A 483 -18.55 -15.30 8.85
C TYR A 483 -17.49 -14.38 9.48
N GLY A 484 -16.39 -14.21 8.75
CA GLY A 484 -15.31 -13.27 9.07
C GLY A 484 -14.56 -12.92 7.79
N MET A 485 -13.90 -11.76 7.78
CA MET A 485 -13.22 -11.29 6.58
C MET A 485 -12.01 -12.19 6.27
N HIS A 486 -11.76 -12.49 5.00
CA HIS A 486 -10.41 -12.80 4.58
C HIS A 486 -9.54 -11.54 4.72
N TRP A 487 -8.22 -11.66 4.84
CA TRP A 487 -7.37 -10.51 5.14
C TRP A 487 -6.89 -9.71 3.93
N LEU A 488 -6.67 -10.33 2.76
CA LEU A 488 -6.06 -9.69 1.58
C LEU A 488 -6.84 -9.98 0.29
N GLN A 489 -6.91 -8.98 -0.59
CA GLN A 489 -7.59 -9.09 -1.87
C GLN A 489 -6.90 -8.22 -2.91
N ASP A 490 -6.70 -8.76 -4.11
CA ASP A 490 -6.20 -8.05 -5.29
C ASP A 490 -7.40 -7.40 -6.00
N VAL A 491 -7.59 -6.09 -5.84
CA VAL A 491 -8.84 -5.44 -6.23
C VAL A 491 -8.98 -5.33 -7.75
N ASP A 492 -7.88 -5.00 -8.43
CA ASP A 492 -7.85 -4.79 -9.88
C ASP A 492 -7.43 -6.05 -10.65
N ASN A 493 -7.26 -7.17 -9.96
CA ASN A 493 -6.76 -8.43 -10.52
C ASN A 493 -5.38 -8.27 -11.20
N VAL A 494 -4.50 -7.42 -10.63
CA VAL A 494 -3.15 -7.16 -11.18
C VAL A 494 -2.30 -8.44 -11.24
N TYR A 495 -2.49 -9.35 -10.29
CA TYR A 495 -1.84 -10.65 -10.30
C TYR A 495 -2.45 -11.62 -11.31
N GLY A 496 -3.69 -11.39 -11.75
CA GLY A 496 -4.35 -12.14 -12.81
C GLY A 496 -4.92 -13.50 -12.40
N PHE A 497 -5.12 -13.77 -11.12
CA PHE A 497 -5.71 -15.04 -10.66
C PHE A 497 -7.21 -15.14 -10.99
N GLY A 498 -7.93 -14.02 -10.94
CA GLY A 498 -9.39 -13.97 -11.16
C GLY A 498 -10.18 -14.80 -10.15
N ASN A 499 -9.69 -14.93 -8.91
CA ASN A 499 -10.38 -15.63 -7.82
C ASN A 499 -11.46 -14.73 -7.19
N GLU A 500 -12.39 -14.28 -8.04
CA GLU A 500 -13.47 -13.37 -7.68
C GLU A 500 -14.50 -14.04 -6.76
N PRO A 501 -15.22 -13.30 -5.89
CA PRO A 501 -16.28 -13.88 -5.07
C PRO A 501 -17.26 -14.75 -5.89
N GLY A 502 -17.37 -16.02 -5.48
CA GLY A 502 -18.14 -17.07 -6.12
C GLY A 502 -17.41 -17.82 -7.25
N LYS A 503 -16.14 -17.54 -7.51
CA LYS A 503 -15.30 -18.14 -8.57
C LYS A 503 -13.94 -18.52 -8.01
N CYS A 504 -13.31 -19.55 -8.59
CA CYS A 504 -12.00 -20.03 -8.13
C CYS A 504 -10.80 -19.50 -8.93
N SER A 505 -10.95 -19.33 -10.25
CA SER A 505 -9.86 -18.86 -11.14
C SER A 505 -10.43 -18.43 -12.50
N ALA A 506 -10.84 -17.17 -12.62
CA ALA A 506 -11.28 -16.57 -13.88
C ALA A 506 -10.12 -16.04 -14.74
N GLY A 507 -8.88 -16.05 -14.22
CA GLY A 507 -7.66 -15.70 -14.94
C GLY A 507 -7.48 -14.19 -15.20
N PRO A 508 -6.48 -13.81 -16.02
CA PRO A 508 -6.05 -12.41 -16.19
C PRO A 508 -7.07 -11.50 -16.86
N SER A 509 -8.08 -12.04 -17.54
CA SER A 509 -9.14 -11.25 -18.16
C SER A 509 -10.27 -10.88 -17.21
N ALA A 510 -10.23 -11.39 -15.97
CA ALA A 510 -11.20 -11.03 -14.93
C ALA A 510 -10.94 -9.60 -14.45
N THR A 511 -12.00 -8.90 -14.02
CA THR A 511 -11.92 -7.50 -13.58
C THR A 511 -11.63 -7.37 -12.09
N GLY A 512 -11.66 -8.49 -11.35
CA GLY A 512 -11.49 -8.47 -9.90
C GLY A 512 -12.79 -8.20 -9.15
N PRO A 513 -12.73 -8.13 -7.81
CA PRO A 513 -11.54 -8.29 -7.00
C PRO A 513 -11.22 -9.78 -6.74
N SER A 514 -9.96 -10.16 -6.57
CA SER A 514 -9.49 -11.56 -6.45
C SER A 514 -8.98 -11.87 -5.05
N TYR A 515 -9.49 -12.93 -4.41
CA TYR A 515 -8.96 -13.40 -3.13
C TYR A 515 -7.56 -14.01 -3.29
N ILE A 516 -6.58 -13.46 -2.58
CA ILE A 516 -5.16 -13.85 -2.65
C ILE A 516 -4.55 -13.94 -1.25
N ASN A 517 -3.40 -14.59 -1.13
CA ASN A 517 -2.62 -14.60 0.10
C ASN A 517 -1.12 -14.54 -0.22
N THR A 518 -0.32 -14.17 0.77
CA THR A 518 1.13 -14.01 0.66
C THR A 518 1.85 -14.81 1.74
N PHE A 519 1.88 -14.30 2.98
CA PHE A 519 2.63 -14.86 4.12
C PHE A 519 2.22 -16.31 4.46
N GLN A 520 3.19 -17.23 4.40
CA GLN A 520 3.02 -18.66 4.71
C GLN A 520 4.29 -19.33 5.30
N ARG A 521 5.44 -18.65 5.30
CA ARG A 521 6.77 -19.27 5.50
C ARG A 521 7.57 -18.72 6.68
N GLY A 522 6.86 -18.48 7.78
CA GLY A 522 7.45 -18.28 9.10
C GLY A 522 7.95 -16.85 9.35
N PRO A 523 8.63 -16.63 10.48
CA PRO A 523 8.85 -15.30 11.03
C PRO A 523 9.86 -14.44 10.27
N GLN A 524 10.71 -15.04 9.43
CA GLN A 524 11.67 -14.32 8.58
C GLN A 524 11.15 -14.15 7.15
N GLU A 525 9.94 -14.58 6.81
CA GLU A 525 9.35 -14.20 5.53
C GLU A 525 8.82 -12.78 5.62
N SER A 526 9.64 -11.80 5.20
CA SER A 526 9.17 -10.43 5.03
C SER A 526 8.23 -10.32 3.83
N VAL A 527 7.57 -9.16 3.67
CA VAL A 527 6.70 -8.86 2.52
C VAL A 527 7.42 -9.06 1.17
N TRP A 528 8.74 -8.80 1.14
CA TRP A 528 9.62 -8.91 -0.02
C TRP A 528 9.91 -10.36 -0.42
N GLU A 529 9.69 -11.31 0.47
CA GLU A 529 10.13 -12.69 0.27
C GLU A 529 8.97 -13.60 -0.13
N THR A 530 7.75 -13.10 -0.22
CA THR A 530 6.54 -13.88 -0.47
C THR A 530 6.36 -14.29 -1.94
N VAL A 531 5.61 -15.38 -2.15
CA VAL A 531 5.03 -15.73 -3.46
C VAL A 531 3.51 -15.56 -3.35
N THR A 532 2.97 -14.48 -3.93
CA THR A 532 1.53 -14.20 -3.96
C THR A 532 0.78 -15.31 -4.69
N HIS A 533 -0.30 -15.82 -4.09
CA HIS A 533 -1.00 -17.01 -4.56
C HIS A 533 -2.51 -16.92 -4.29
N PRO A 534 -3.37 -17.66 -5.03
CA PRO A 534 -4.81 -17.58 -4.84
C PRO A 534 -5.25 -18.32 -3.58
N THR A 535 -6.33 -17.86 -2.96
CA THR A 535 -6.97 -18.60 -1.86
C THR A 535 -7.61 -19.90 -2.35
N CYS A 536 -8.16 -19.90 -3.57
CA CYS A 536 -8.65 -21.10 -4.27
C CYS A 536 -7.56 -21.62 -5.23
N ASP A 537 -6.83 -22.64 -4.80
CA ASP A 537 -5.78 -23.28 -5.60
C ASP A 537 -6.35 -24.48 -6.35
N ASN A 538 -6.58 -24.31 -7.65
CA ASN A 538 -7.09 -25.32 -8.56
C ASN A 538 -6.03 -25.89 -9.52
N PHE A 539 -4.75 -25.55 -9.27
CA PHE A 539 -3.57 -25.92 -10.05
C PHE A 539 -3.53 -25.31 -11.46
N THR A 540 -4.24 -24.20 -11.71
CA THR A 540 -4.18 -23.48 -12.98
C THR A 540 -2.86 -22.74 -13.16
N TYR A 541 -2.33 -22.13 -12.10
CA TYR A 541 -1.07 -21.39 -12.07
C TYR A 541 -0.13 -22.00 -11.02
N GLY A 542 1.12 -21.53 -10.94
CA GLY A 542 2.15 -22.13 -10.09
C GLY A 542 2.78 -23.36 -10.75
N GLY A 543 3.15 -24.35 -9.93
CA GLY A 543 3.72 -25.62 -10.37
C GLY A 543 2.64 -26.71 -10.61
N PRO A 544 3.05 -27.99 -10.74
CA PRO A 544 2.10 -29.09 -10.98
C PRO A 544 1.02 -29.27 -9.91
N ASN A 545 1.29 -28.80 -8.69
CA ASN A 545 0.38 -28.84 -7.53
C ASN A 545 -0.10 -27.43 -7.13
N GLY A 546 -0.13 -26.51 -8.09
CA GLY A 546 -0.37 -25.10 -7.80
C GLY A 546 0.78 -24.48 -7.02
N TYR A 547 0.46 -23.80 -5.93
CA TYR A 547 1.42 -23.19 -5.02
C TYR A 547 1.61 -23.99 -3.72
N LEU A 548 0.80 -25.03 -3.51
CA LEU A 548 0.69 -25.72 -2.22
C LEU A 548 2.01 -26.30 -1.71
N ASP A 549 2.81 -26.88 -2.60
CA ASP A 549 4.08 -27.54 -2.30
C ASP A 549 5.26 -26.57 -2.14
N LEU A 550 5.02 -25.25 -2.23
CA LEU A 550 5.93 -24.23 -1.69
C LEU A 550 5.78 -24.08 -0.17
N PHE A 551 4.60 -24.40 0.38
CA PHE A 551 4.23 -24.05 1.75
C PHE A 551 4.10 -25.27 2.65
N THR A 552 3.38 -26.30 2.20
CA THR A 552 3.07 -27.50 3.00
C THR A 552 3.56 -28.75 2.30
N GLY A 553 4.30 -29.59 3.01
CA GLY A 553 4.82 -30.85 2.47
C GLY A 553 3.87 -31.99 2.76
N ASP A 554 3.31 -32.61 1.72
CA ASP A 554 2.41 -33.76 1.82
C ASP A 554 2.78 -34.87 0.81
N ALA A 555 2.25 -36.08 1.02
CA ALA A 555 2.41 -37.21 0.12
C ALA A 555 1.61 -37.05 -1.19
N SER A 556 0.56 -36.23 -1.18
CA SER A 556 -0.27 -35.90 -2.34
C SER A 556 -0.97 -34.56 -2.14
N TYR A 557 -1.25 -33.84 -3.22
CA TYR A 557 -1.92 -32.54 -3.17
C TYR A 557 -3.31 -32.60 -3.80
N ALA A 558 -4.26 -31.91 -3.17
CA ALA A 558 -5.62 -31.76 -3.68
C ALA A 558 -5.94 -30.28 -3.90
N LYS A 559 -6.73 -30.01 -4.94
CA LYS A 559 -7.29 -28.68 -5.19
C LYS A 559 -8.08 -28.25 -3.96
N GLN A 560 -7.88 -27.03 -3.51
CA GLN A 560 -8.39 -26.59 -2.21
C GLN A 560 -8.60 -25.09 -2.15
N TRP A 561 -9.41 -24.67 -1.20
CA TRP A 561 -9.63 -23.28 -0.84
C TRP A 561 -9.15 -23.04 0.59
N LYS A 562 -8.63 -21.85 0.89
CA LYS A 562 -8.16 -21.46 2.23
C LYS A 562 -8.24 -19.96 2.45
N PHE A 563 -8.77 -19.54 3.58
CA PHE A 563 -8.85 -18.14 3.99
C PHE A 563 -8.19 -17.94 5.34
N THR A 564 -7.58 -16.78 5.50
CA THR A 564 -6.96 -16.31 6.76
C THR A 564 -7.62 -15.01 7.16
N ASN A 565 -8.06 -14.91 8.41
CA ASN A 565 -8.60 -13.69 9.00
C ASN A 565 -7.49 -12.87 9.67
N ALA A 566 -7.63 -11.55 9.67
CA ALA A 566 -6.87 -10.63 10.51
C ALA A 566 -7.78 -10.17 11.68
N PRO A 567 -7.63 -10.73 12.90
CA PRO A 567 -8.56 -10.51 13.99
C PRO A 567 -8.72 -9.06 14.40
N ASP A 568 -7.64 -8.27 14.34
CA ASP A 568 -7.66 -6.85 14.69
C ASP A 568 -8.62 -6.05 13.78
N ALA A 569 -8.73 -6.41 12.50
CA ALA A 569 -9.64 -5.78 11.55
C ALA A 569 -11.11 -6.14 11.82
N ASP A 570 -11.42 -7.41 12.05
CA ASP A 570 -12.79 -7.83 12.43
C ASP A 570 -13.21 -7.17 13.76
N ALA A 571 -12.32 -7.08 14.75
CA ALA A 571 -12.61 -6.35 15.98
C ALA A 571 -12.79 -4.84 15.75
N ARG A 572 -12.01 -4.22 14.87
CA ARG A 572 -12.18 -2.80 14.50
C ARG A 572 -13.55 -2.56 13.84
N ALA A 573 -14.02 -3.49 13.00
CA ALA A 573 -15.37 -3.42 12.41
C ALA A 573 -16.47 -3.55 13.49
N VAL A 574 -16.29 -4.42 14.49
CA VAL A 574 -17.21 -4.51 15.65
C VAL A 574 -17.19 -3.23 16.49
N GLN A 575 -16.00 -2.68 16.75
CA GLN A 575 -15.81 -1.39 17.44
C GLN A 575 -16.52 -0.24 16.71
N ALA A 576 -16.40 -0.17 15.38
CA ALA A 576 -17.11 0.81 14.57
C ALA A 576 -18.63 0.63 14.66
N ALA A 577 -19.13 -0.62 14.63
CA ALA A 577 -20.56 -0.91 14.77
C ALA A 577 -21.10 -0.58 16.17
N TYR A 578 -20.28 -0.71 17.22
CA TYR A 578 -20.61 -0.26 18.57
C TYR A 578 -20.87 1.26 18.58
N TRP A 579 -19.92 2.05 18.08
CA TRP A 579 -20.09 3.50 18.02
C TRP A 579 -21.24 3.93 17.11
N ALA A 580 -21.41 3.29 15.95
CA ALA A 580 -22.54 3.54 15.06
C ALA A 580 -23.89 3.37 15.78
N ASP A 581 -24.05 2.30 16.57
CA ASP A 581 -25.28 2.06 17.32
C ASP A 581 -25.49 3.09 18.44
N ILE A 582 -24.44 3.45 19.19
CA ILE A 582 -24.49 4.48 20.24
C ILE A 582 -24.90 5.83 19.64
N TRP A 583 -24.22 6.28 18.59
CA TRP A 583 -24.49 7.55 17.92
C TRP A 583 -25.86 7.57 17.25
N ALA A 584 -26.23 6.50 16.53
CA ALA A 584 -27.54 6.40 15.90
C ALA A 584 -28.67 6.43 16.94
N LYS A 585 -28.52 5.77 18.08
CA LYS A 585 -29.49 5.84 19.18
C LYS A 585 -29.56 7.23 19.79
N GLY A 586 -28.43 7.92 19.97
CA GLY A 586 -28.39 9.31 20.40
C GLY A 586 -29.19 10.24 19.48
N GLN A 587 -29.25 9.92 18.18
CA GLN A 587 -30.04 10.63 17.17
C GLN A 587 -31.48 10.10 17.02
N GLY A 588 -31.92 9.12 17.81
CA GLY A 588 -33.23 8.47 17.66
C GLY A 588 -33.36 7.58 16.40
N LYS A 589 -32.24 7.19 15.80
CA LYS A 589 -32.11 6.42 14.54
C LYS A 589 -31.53 5.02 14.72
N GLY A 590 -31.49 4.48 15.94
CA GLY A 590 -30.88 3.16 16.21
C GLY A 590 -31.44 2.01 15.35
N SER A 591 -32.71 2.06 14.95
CA SER A 591 -33.29 1.06 14.04
C SER A 591 -32.63 1.05 12.66
N ALA A 592 -32.07 2.17 12.20
CA ALA A 592 -31.44 2.31 10.88
C ALA A 592 -30.14 1.53 10.74
N VAL A 593 -29.45 1.23 11.85
CA VAL A 593 -28.17 0.50 11.87
C VAL A 593 -28.29 -0.90 12.49
N SER A 594 -29.40 -1.19 13.18
CA SER A 594 -29.59 -2.43 13.94
C SER A 594 -29.33 -3.74 13.17
N GLY A 595 -29.60 -3.77 11.87
CA GLY A 595 -29.29 -4.92 11.01
C GLY A 595 -27.79 -5.19 10.89
N VAL A 596 -27.00 -4.14 10.66
CA VAL A 596 -25.53 -4.23 10.63
C VAL A 596 -24.97 -4.54 12.00
N VAL A 597 -25.53 -3.96 13.07
CA VAL A 597 -25.11 -4.28 14.44
C VAL A 597 -25.29 -5.77 14.76
N ALA A 598 -26.40 -6.39 14.31
CA ALA A 598 -26.59 -7.83 14.46
C ALA A 598 -25.57 -8.67 13.65
N LYS A 599 -25.17 -8.18 12.46
CA LYS A 599 -24.10 -8.80 11.66
C LYS A 599 -22.73 -8.66 12.33
N ALA A 600 -22.44 -7.52 12.96
CA ALA A 600 -21.23 -7.33 13.76
C ALA A 600 -21.18 -8.26 14.98
N ALA A 601 -22.31 -8.49 15.66
CA ALA A 601 -22.41 -9.49 16.72
C ALA A 601 -22.10 -10.91 16.20
N LYS A 602 -22.53 -11.24 14.97
CA LYS A 602 -22.18 -12.51 14.30
C LYS A 602 -20.68 -12.59 13.99
N MET A 603 -20.09 -11.55 13.41
CA MET A 603 -18.64 -11.48 13.17
C MET A 603 -17.86 -11.69 14.48
N GLY A 604 -18.24 -11.00 15.56
CA GLY A 604 -17.66 -11.19 16.89
C GLY A 604 -17.81 -12.62 17.44
N ASP A 605 -18.85 -13.36 17.05
CA ASP A 605 -19.02 -14.76 17.46
C ASP A 605 -17.98 -15.69 16.82
N TYR A 606 -17.73 -15.52 15.52
CA TYR A 606 -16.72 -16.29 14.78
C TYR A 606 -15.28 -15.84 15.12
N LEU A 607 -15.09 -14.55 15.42
CA LEU A 607 -13.80 -13.99 15.85
C LEU A 607 -13.22 -14.66 17.10
N ARG A 608 -14.05 -15.37 17.88
CA ARG A 608 -13.59 -16.23 18.99
C ARG A 608 -12.60 -17.30 18.56
N TYR A 609 -12.53 -17.68 17.28
CA TYR A 609 -11.48 -18.57 16.78
C TYR A 609 -10.07 -18.03 17.06
N SER A 610 -9.90 -16.71 17.12
CA SER A 610 -8.63 -16.08 17.50
C SER A 610 -8.22 -16.35 18.96
N PHE A 611 -9.11 -16.84 19.82
CA PHE A 611 -8.79 -17.09 21.23
C PHE A 611 -8.05 -18.39 21.47
N PHE A 612 -7.96 -19.25 20.46
CA PHE A 612 -7.49 -20.62 20.58
C PHE A 612 -6.08 -20.77 20.02
N ASP A 613 -5.30 -21.63 20.68
CA ASP A 613 -4.04 -22.14 20.14
C ASP A 613 -4.21 -22.67 18.70
N LYS A 614 -3.19 -22.50 17.86
CA LYS A 614 -3.21 -22.86 16.43
C LYS A 614 -3.78 -24.26 16.17
N TYR A 615 -3.35 -25.25 16.96
CA TYR A 615 -3.79 -26.65 16.81
C TYR A 615 -4.64 -27.12 17.99
N PHE A 616 -5.32 -26.18 18.66
CA PHE A 616 -6.13 -26.40 19.84
C PHE A 616 -5.37 -27.16 20.94
N LYS A 617 -4.05 -26.98 21.04
CA LYS A 617 -3.28 -27.48 22.19
C LYS A 617 -3.73 -26.77 23.46
N LYS A 618 -3.57 -27.44 24.60
CA LYS A 618 -3.81 -26.80 25.90
C LYS A 618 -2.99 -25.51 26.01
N ALA A 619 -3.65 -24.42 26.38
CA ALA A 619 -3.00 -23.13 26.56
C ALA A 619 -2.21 -23.12 27.87
N GLY A 620 -0.96 -22.64 27.81
CA GLY A 620 -0.07 -22.46 28.95
C GLY A 620 0.92 -23.62 29.15
N ASN A 621 2.21 -23.28 29.25
CA ASN A 621 3.33 -24.21 29.44
C ASN A 621 3.41 -25.33 28.38
N CYS A 622 2.95 -25.03 27.16
CA CYS A 622 2.91 -26.00 26.07
C CYS A 622 4.30 -26.18 25.43
N VAL A 623 4.99 -27.26 25.82
CA VAL A 623 6.34 -27.60 25.34
C VAL A 623 6.38 -29.03 24.79
N GLY A 624 7.00 -29.17 23.63
CA GLY A 624 7.09 -30.35 22.78
C GLY A 624 5.79 -30.64 22.04
N ALA A 625 5.83 -30.70 20.70
CA ALA A 625 4.63 -30.92 19.89
C ALA A 625 3.89 -32.23 20.24
N THR A 626 4.61 -33.32 20.54
CA THR A 626 4.01 -34.61 20.92
C THR A 626 3.65 -34.72 22.40
N THR A 627 4.31 -33.96 23.27
CA THR A 627 4.13 -34.01 24.73
C THR A 627 3.14 -32.97 25.25
N CYS A 628 3.02 -31.83 24.58
CA CYS A 628 2.02 -30.83 24.94
C CYS A 628 0.62 -31.41 24.73
N PRO A 629 -0.23 -31.46 25.79
CA PRO A 629 -1.54 -32.06 25.71
C PRO A 629 -2.44 -31.40 24.66
N ALA A 630 -3.20 -32.23 23.95
CA ALA A 630 -4.35 -31.78 23.17
C ALA A 630 -5.40 -31.16 24.10
N GLY A 631 -5.99 -30.03 23.71
CA GLY A 631 -7.13 -29.44 24.41
C GLY A 631 -8.38 -30.32 24.28
N THR A 632 -9.24 -30.29 25.29
CA THR A 632 -10.49 -31.09 25.35
C THR A 632 -11.75 -30.23 25.43
N GLY A 633 -11.58 -28.92 25.26
CA GLY A 633 -12.63 -27.93 25.34
C GLY A 633 -12.00 -26.54 25.24
N LYS A 634 -12.46 -25.61 26.07
CA LYS A 634 -11.90 -24.24 26.12
C LYS A 634 -10.58 -24.12 26.89
N ASP A 635 -9.95 -25.23 27.28
CA ASP A 635 -8.62 -25.21 27.90
C ASP A 635 -7.48 -25.01 26.89
N SER A 636 -7.81 -24.98 25.59
CA SER A 636 -6.95 -24.48 24.52
C SER A 636 -7.13 -22.98 24.23
N ALA A 637 -8.08 -22.31 24.90
CA ALA A 637 -8.29 -20.87 24.74
C ALA A 637 -7.34 -20.08 25.65
N HIS A 638 -6.50 -19.24 25.05
CA HIS A 638 -5.75 -18.21 25.76
C HIS A 638 -6.54 -16.91 25.95
N TYR A 639 -7.71 -16.75 25.29
CA TYR A 639 -8.61 -15.59 25.42
C TYR A 639 -7.96 -14.24 25.08
N LEU A 640 -7.02 -14.26 24.14
CA LEU A 640 -6.44 -13.07 23.53
C LEU A 640 -6.77 -13.09 22.05
N MET A 641 -6.80 -11.93 21.40
CA MET A 641 -6.85 -11.87 19.96
C MET A 641 -5.47 -12.24 19.41
N SER A 642 -5.35 -13.46 18.87
CA SER A 642 -4.12 -13.92 18.22
C SER A 642 -3.92 -13.27 16.85
N TRP A 643 -2.78 -13.54 16.21
CA TRP A 643 -2.44 -12.94 14.91
C TRP A 643 -3.39 -13.32 13.77
N TYR A 644 -3.97 -14.52 13.83
CA TYR A 644 -4.91 -15.01 12.83
C TYR A 644 -5.77 -16.14 13.37
N TYR A 645 -6.89 -16.37 12.70
CA TYR A 645 -7.42 -17.72 12.55
C TYR A 645 -7.57 -18.00 11.06
N ALA A 646 -7.55 -19.28 10.68
CA ALA A 646 -7.65 -19.67 9.28
C ALA A 646 -8.51 -20.92 9.13
N TRP A 647 -9.12 -21.06 7.96
CA TRP A 647 -9.93 -22.22 7.61
C TRP A 647 -9.80 -22.55 6.13
N GLY A 648 -9.98 -23.82 5.78
CA GLY A 648 -9.85 -24.28 4.41
C GLY A 648 -10.44 -25.66 4.21
N GLY A 649 -10.49 -26.11 2.97
CA GLY A 649 -11.04 -27.40 2.60
C GLY A 649 -10.73 -27.79 1.17
N ALA A 650 -10.90 -29.07 0.85
CA ALA A 650 -10.82 -29.50 -0.55
C ALA A 650 -11.93 -28.82 -1.36
N THR A 651 -11.62 -28.37 -2.58
CA THR A 651 -12.66 -27.89 -3.51
C THR A 651 -13.49 -29.05 -4.05
N ASP A 652 -12.88 -30.24 -4.16
CA ASP A 652 -13.57 -31.47 -4.48
C ASP A 652 -14.41 -31.95 -3.28
N THR A 653 -15.73 -31.84 -3.42
CA THR A 653 -16.71 -32.35 -2.44
C THR A 653 -16.57 -33.85 -2.14
N SER A 654 -15.88 -34.63 -2.98
CA SER A 654 -15.61 -36.06 -2.80
C SER A 654 -14.30 -36.38 -2.07
N ALA A 655 -13.31 -35.46 -2.04
CA ALA A 655 -12.05 -35.62 -1.30
C ALA A 655 -12.23 -35.55 0.23
N GLY A 656 -13.30 -34.87 0.69
CA GLY A 656 -13.93 -35.14 1.98
C GLY A 656 -13.24 -34.58 3.23
N TRP A 657 -12.55 -33.44 3.16
CA TRP A 657 -11.94 -32.80 4.33
C TRP A 657 -12.06 -31.27 4.34
N ALA A 658 -12.10 -30.71 5.53
CA ALA A 658 -11.94 -29.29 5.83
C ALA A 658 -11.21 -29.14 7.18
N TRP A 659 -10.56 -28.00 7.39
CA TRP A 659 -9.77 -27.70 8.58
C TRP A 659 -10.00 -26.28 9.09
N ARG A 660 -9.70 -26.07 10.38
CA ARG A 660 -9.68 -24.77 11.06
C ARG A 660 -8.51 -24.73 12.03
N ILE A 661 -7.86 -23.58 12.14
CA ILE A 661 -6.81 -23.29 13.11
C ILE A 661 -7.07 -21.93 13.75
N GLY A 662 -6.74 -21.79 15.03
CA GLY A 662 -6.54 -20.48 15.66
C GLY A 662 -5.12 -19.96 15.36
N SER A 663 -4.50 -19.29 16.33
CA SER A 663 -3.07 -18.99 16.30
C SER A 663 -2.52 -18.95 17.72
N SER A 664 -1.33 -19.50 17.89
CA SER A 664 -0.66 -19.57 19.20
C SER A 664 0.04 -18.26 19.58
N HIS A 665 0.09 -17.27 18.68
CA HIS A 665 0.85 -16.03 18.85
C HIS A 665 -0.10 -14.85 19.04
N ALA A 666 0.04 -14.12 20.14
CA ALA A 666 -0.76 -12.94 20.44
C ALA A 666 0.14 -11.71 20.56
N HIS A 667 -0.22 -10.65 19.82
CA HIS A 667 0.47 -9.36 19.81
C HIS A 667 -0.37 -8.31 20.54
N SER A 668 0.25 -7.45 21.35
CA SER A 668 -0.44 -6.38 22.08
C SER A 668 -1.16 -5.41 21.14
N GLY A 669 -0.58 -5.13 19.98
CA GLY A 669 -1.19 -4.34 18.89
C GLY A 669 -2.55 -4.84 18.38
N TYR A 670 -2.89 -6.12 18.55
CA TYR A 670 -4.11 -6.74 18.02
C TYR A 670 -5.29 -6.69 19.00
N GLN A 671 -5.02 -6.48 20.29
CA GLN A 671 -6.07 -6.52 21.30
C GLN A 671 -7.05 -5.35 21.12
N ASN A 672 -8.31 -5.54 21.52
CA ASN A 672 -9.37 -4.55 21.40
C ASN A 672 -10.36 -4.65 22.58
N PRO A 673 -10.05 -4.01 23.72
CA PRO A 673 -10.93 -4.02 24.90
C PRO A 673 -12.30 -3.40 24.66
N LEU A 674 -12.43 -2.40 23.77
CA LEU A 674 -13.74 -1.83 23.46
C LEU A 674 -14.63 -2.85 22.71
N ALA A 675 -14.11 -3.52 21.69
CA ALA A 675 -14.86 -4.58 21.00
C ALA A 675 -15.21 -5.72 21.96
N ALA A 676 -14.28 -6.11 22.85
CA ALA A 676 -14.53 -7.13 23.86
C ALA A 676 -15.62 -6.72 24.85
N TYR A 677 -15.62 -5.47 25.32
CA TYR A 677 -16.70 -4.88 26.13
C TYR A 677 -18.03 -4.88 25.39
N ALA A 678 -18.04 -4.47 24.12
CA ALA A 678 -19.26 -4.43 23.31
C ALA A 678 -19.87 -5.84 23.14
N LEU A 679 -19.06 -6.85 22.85
CA LEU A 679 -19.52 -8.23 22.61
C LEU A 679 -19.88 -8.98 23.92
N SER A 680 -19.39 -8.52 25.07
CA SER A 680 -19.67 -9.14 26.37
C SER A 680 -20.85 -8.48 27.10
N GLU A 681 -20.86 -7.15 27.17
CA GLU A 681 -21.74 -6.39 28.05
C GLU A 681 -22.83 -5.62 27.28
N TYR A 682 -22.56 -5.16 26.05
CA TYR A 682 -23.51 -4.35 25.30
C TYR A 682 -24.56 -5.18 24.58
N ALA A 683 -25.79 -5.17 25.08
CA ALA A 683 -26.88 -6.06 24.65
C ALA A 683 -27.09 -6.19 23.12
N PRO A 684 -27.08 -5.11 22.31
CA PRO A 684 -27.23 -5.21 20.85
C PRO A 684 -26.11 -5.98 20.13
N LEU A 685 -24.91 -6.04 20.72
CA LEU A 685 -23.74 -6.69 20.15
C LEU A 685 -23.41 -8.04 20.80
N LYS A 686 -24.18 -8.50 21.80
CA LYS A 686 -23.95 -9.83 22.38
C LYS A 686 -24.11 -10.91 21.30
N PRO A 687 -23.09 -11.77 21.09
CA PRO A 687 -23.17 -12.87 20.15
C PRO A 687 -24.37 -13.79 20.43
N LYS A 688 -24.86 -14.44 19.37
CA LYS A 688 -26.03 -15.32 19.46
C LYS A 688 -25.71 -16.66 20.10
N SER A 689 -24.47 -17.14 19.96
CA SER A 689 -24.05 -18.39 20.56
C SER A 689 -24.19 -18.38 22.09
N PRO A 690 -24.62 -19.50 22.71
CA PRO A 690 -24.83 -19.61 24.16
C PRO A 690 -23.67 -19.14 25.03
N THR A 691 -22.42 -19.30 24.58
CA THR A 691 -21.22 -18.97 25.34
C THR A 691 -20.43 -17.79 24.78
N GLY A 692 -20.84 -17.20 23.67
CA GLY A 692 -20.09 -16.15 22.99
C GLY A 692 -19.83 -14.92 23.86
N ALA A 693 -20.87 -14.35 24.46
CA ALA A 693 -20.72 -13.20 25.36
C ALA A 693 -19.86 -13.50 26.59
N GLN A 694 -19.93 -14.72 27.14
CA GLN A 694 -19.11 -15.12 28.28
C GLN A 694 -17.62 -15.26 27.90
N ASP A 695 -17.33 -15.79 26.70
CA ASP A 695 -15.95 -15.89 26.22
C ASP A 695 -15.36 -14.50 25.97
N TRP A 696 -16.15 -13.56 25.47
CA TRP A 696 -15.74 -12.16 25.31
C TRP A 696 -15.52 -11.44 26.64
N ALA A 697 -16.33 -11.72 27.67
CA ALA A 697 -16.10 -11.17 29.02
C ALA A 697 -14.75 -11.64 29.57
N LYS A 698 -14.43 -12.93 29.43
CA LYS A 698 -13.10 -13.48 29.79
C LYS A 698 -11.98 -12.87 28.95
N SER A 699 -12.23 -12.63 27.67
CA SER A 699 -11.27 -12.00 26.75
C SER A 699 -10.99 -10.55 27.16
N LEU A 700 -12.01 -9.77 27.54
CA LEU A 700 -11.84 -8.41 28.05
C LEU A 700 -10.89 -8.38 29.26
N ASP A 701 -11.19 -9.18 30.29
CA ASP A 701 -10.35 -9.28 31.49
C ASP A 701 -8.91 -9.66 31.13
N ARG A 702 -8.76 -10.69 30.29
CA ARG A 702 -7.46 -11.23 29.87
C ARG A 702 -6.65 -10.21 29.07
N GLN A 703 -7.29 -9.43 28.20
CA GLN A 703 -6.63 -8.40 27.40
C GLN A 703 -6.11 -7.26 28.28
N VAL A 704 -6.91 -6.77 29.24
CA VAL A 704 -6.48 -5.71 30.17
C VAL A 704 -5.31 -6.19 31.05
N GLU A 705 -5.34 -7.44 31.52
CA GLU A 705 -4.20 -8.05 32.22
C GLU A 705 -2.95 -8.16 31.34
N PHE A 706 -3.12 -8.49 30.05
CA PHE A 706 -2.02 -8.62 29.11
C PHE A 706 -1.30 -7.29 28.86
N TYR A 707 -2.04 -6.19 28.71
CA TYR A 707 -1.43 -4.86 28.62
C TYR A 707 -0.63 -4.50 29.87
N ARG A 708 -1.19 -4.76 31.06
CA ARG A 708 -0.49 -4.50 32.34
C ARG A 708 0.78 -5.32 32.46
N TRP A 709 0.74 -6.59 32.03
CA TRP A 709 1.90 -7.47 32.04
C TRP A 709 3.00 -7.02 31.06
N LEU A 710 2.62 -6.50 29.89
CA LEU A 710 3.56 -6.05 28.86
C LEU A 710 4.03 -4.61 29.03
N GLN A 711 3.46 -3.86 29.97
CA GLN A 711 3.82 -2.47 30.16
C GLN A 711 5.24 -2.37 30.74
N SER A 712 6.14 -1.77 29.95
CA SER A 712 7.54 -1.53 30.30
C SER A 712 7.68 -0.62 31.51
N ALA A 713 8.88 -0.59 32.10
CA ALA A 713 9.23 0.38 33.13
C ALA A 713 9.04 1.83 32.66
N ASP A 714 9.31 2.10 31.38
CA ASP A 714 9.21 3.43 30.75
C ASP A 714 7.75 3.83 30.49
N GLY A 715 6.90 2.91 30.03
CA GLY A 715 5.45 3.11 29.88
C GLY A 715 4.84 2.51 28.61
N ALA A 716 5.64 2.28 27.57
CA ALA A 716 5.25 1.60 26.34
C ALA A 716 4.88 0.12 26.57
N ILE A 717 4.12 -0.46 25.63
CA ILE A 717 3.64 -1.85 25.69
C ILE A 717 4.51 -2.77 24.81
N ALA A 718 5.11 -3.79 25.40
CA ALA A 718 5.94 -4.76 24.68
C ALA A 718 5.13 -5.68 23.74
N GLY A 719 5.82 -6.53 22.97
CA GLY A 719 5.27 -7.27 21.84
C GLY A 719 4.11 -8.19 22.21
N GLY A 720 4.37 -9.26 22.95
CA GLY A 720 3.30 -10.18 23.32
C GLY A 720 3.75 -11.51 23.91
N ALA A 721 3.04 -12.56 23.55
CA ALA A 721 3.31 -13.91 24.02
C ALA A 721 2.92 -14.98 23.01
N THR A 722 3.49 -16.17 23.18
CA THR A 722 3.15 -17.34 22.40
C THR A 722 2.92 -18.59 23.25
N ASN A 723 1.94 -19.40 22.86
CA ASN A 723 1.78 -20.76 23.36
C ASN A 723 2.64 -21.79 22.59
N SER A 724 3.17 -21.41 21.42
CA SER A 724 3.99 -22.28 20.56
C SER A 724 5.32 -21.60 20.30
N TRP A 725 6.31 -21.87 21.17
CA TRP A 725 7.65 -21.30 21.01
C TRP A 725 8.23 -21.69 19.63
N GLN A 726 8.68 -20.70 18.87
CA GLN A 726 9.14 -20.83 17.48
C GLN A 726 8.12 -21.51 16.53
N GLY A 727 6.82 -21.46 16.87
CA GLY A 727 5.73 -22.03 16.07
C GLY A 727 5.76 -23.55 15.93
N ARG A 728 6.53 -24.24 16.78
CA ARG A 728 6.69 -25.71 16.79
C ARG A 728 6.69 -26.31 18.19
N TYR A 729 6.07 -25.59 19.13
CA TYR A 729 6.02 -25.92 20.56
C TYR A 729 7.42 -26.26 21.11
N ALA A 730 8.45 -25.53 20.67
CA ALA A 730 9.82 -25.78 21.12
C ALA A 730 10.00 -25.46 22.61
N THR A 731 11.15 -25.84 23.17
CA THR A 731 11.51 -25.42 24.54
C THR A 731 11.98 -23.95 24.50
N PRO A 732 11.33 -23.04 25.24
CA PRO A 732 11.81 -21.67 25.36
C PRO A 732 13.10 -21.60 26.19
N PRO A 733 13.87 -20.51 26.10
CA PRO A 733 15.01 -20.28 26.98
C PRO A 733 14.63 -20.42 28.46
N ALA A 734 15.53 -20.94 29.28
CA ALA A 734 15.30 -21.07 30.71
C ALA A 734 15.04 -19.69 31.35
N GLY A 735 14.02 -19.61 32.22
CA GLY A 735 13.62 -18.36 32.86
C GLY A 735 12.85 -17.38 31.97
N THR A 736 12.35 -17.81 30.80
CA THR A 736 11.41 -17.00 30.00
C THR A 736 10.14 -16.71 30.82
N PRO A 737 9.78 -15.43 31.02
CA PRO A 737 8.56 -15.05 31.75
C PRO A 737 7.31 -15.55 31.07
N THR A 738 6.27 -15.79 31.87
CA THR A 738 5.00 -16.28 31.33
C THR A 738 3.79 -15.45 31.74
N PHE A 739 2.77 -15.49 30.88
CA PHE A 739 1.44 -14.93 31.10
C PHE A 739 0.41 -16.03 30.98
N TYR A 740 -0.14 -16.48 32.11
CA TYR A 740 -0.98 -17.70 32.16
C TYR A 740 -0.30 -18.93 31.49
N GLY A 741 1.02 -19.00 31.58
CA GLY A 741 1.85 -20.04 30.96
C GLY A 741 2.23 -19.82 29.50
N LEU A 742 1.69 -18.80 28.81
CA LEU A 742 2.20 -18.39 27.49
C LEU A 742 3.55 -17.70 27.66
N PHE A 743 4.50 -17.94 26.76
CA PHE A 743 5.87 -17.43 26.86
C PHE A 743 5.98 -16.03 26.28
N TYR A 744 6.65 -15.11 26.99
CA TYR A 744 6.94 -13.77 26.49
C TYR A 744 7.70 -13.81 25.16
N ASP A 745 7.17 -13.07 24.18
CA ASP A 745 7.76 -12.88 22.88
C ASP A 745 7.84 -11.37 22.60
N GLU A 746 9.06 -10.87 22.38
CA GLU A 746 9.31 -9.45 22.10
C GLU A 746 8.78 -9.03 20.74
N LYS A 747 8.74 -9.98 19.78
CA LYS A 747 8.40 -9.75 18.37
C LYS A 747 7.49 -10.87 17.85
N PRO A 748 6.26 -10.98 18.36
CA PRO A 748 5.35 -12.03 17.95
C PRO A 748 5.18 -12.08 16.43
N VAL A 749 5.28 -13.29 15.88
CA VAL A 749 5.05 -13.63 14.47
C VAL A 749 6.12 -13.17 13.49
N TYR A 750 6.42 -11.87 13.39
CA TYR A 750 7.35 -11.38 12.36
C TYR A 750 8.64 -10.80 12.96
N HIS A 751 9.76 -11.18 12.34
CA HIS A 751 11.11 -10.80 12.75
C HIS A 751 11.86 -9.97 11.70
N ASP A 752 11.35 -9.86 10.46
CA ASP A 752 11.87 -9.00 9.40
C ASP A 752 10.77 -8.09 8.80
N PRO A 753 10.58 -6.88 9.35
CA PRO A 753 11.16 -6.40 10.61
C PRO A 753 10.51 -7.03 11.87
N PRO A 754 11.13 -6.89 13.06
CA PRO A 754 10.49 -7.24 14.33
C PRO A 754 9.13 -6.55 14.50
N SER A 755 8.06 -7.33 14.69
CA SER A 755 6.66 -6.85 14.65
C SER A 755 6.38 -5.65 15.56
N ASN A 756 6.95 -5.63 16.77
CA ASN A 756 6.68 -4.59 17.77
C ASN A 756 7.71 -3.45 17.77
N GLN A 757 8.56 -3.36 16.73
CA GLN A 757 9.41 -2.18 16.57
C GLN A 757 8.61 -0.97 16.07
N TRP A 758 7.42 -1.16 15.51
CA TRP A 758 6.63 -0.08 14.93
C TRP A 758 5.73 0.60 15.98
N PHE A 759 5.92 1.90 16.19
CA PHE A 759 5.12 2.69 17.14
C PHE A 759 3.61 2.73 16.79
N GLY A 760 3.23 2.48 15.53
CA GLY A 760 1.81 2.44 15.13
C GLY A 760 0.97 1.46 15.94
N PHE A 761 1.54 0.31 16.35
CA PHE A 761 0.84 -0.63 17.24
C PHE A 761 0.59 -0.07 18.64
N GLN A 762 1.43 0.86 19.14
CA GLN A 762 1.17 1.56 20.39
C GLN A 762 -0.09 2.43 20.22
N ALA A 763 -0.12 3.28 19.19
CA ALA A 763 -1.22 4.21 18.95
C ALA A 763 -2.56 3.48 18.70
N TRP A 764 -2.60 2.54 17.75
CA TRP A 764 -3.83 1.80 17.42
C TRP A 764 -4.40 1.04 18.61
N SER A 765 -3.55 0.40 19.39
CA SER A 765 -3.98 -0.46 20.48
C SER A 765 -4.39 0.35 21.72
N MET A 766 -3.62 1.39 22.06
CA MET A 766 -3.95 2.28 23.18
C MET A 766 -5.17 3.14 22.90
N GLU A 767 -5.48 3.44 21.65
CA GLU A 767 -6.75 4.07 21.29
C GLU A 767 -7.94 3.22 21.77
N ARG A 768 -7.90 1.91 21.52
CA ARG A 768 -8.96 0.98 21.93
C ARG A 768 -9.06 0.87 23.46
N VAL A 769 -7.94 0.95 24.17
CA VAL A 769 -7.90 1.01 25.65
C VAL A 769 -8.49 2.34 26.14
N ALA A 770 -8.17 3.46 25.48
CA ALA A 770 -8.68 4.79 25.80
C ALA A 770 -10.19 4.89 25.58
N GLU A 771 -10.71 4.33 24.50
CA GLU A 771 -12.14 4.24 24.23
C GLU A 771 -12.87 3.38 25.26
N TYR A 772 -12.30 2.21 25.62
CA TYR A 772 -12.85 1.37 26.68
C TYR A 772 -12.86 2.11 28.02
N TYR A 773 -11.76 2.78 28.40
CA TYR A 773 -11.69 3.59 29.63
C TYR A 773 -12.71 4.74 29.60
N HIS A 774 -12.83 5.44 28.47
CA HIS A 774 -13.81 6.51 28.30
C HIS A 774 -15.23 6.00 28.56
N GLN A 775 -15.57 4.86 27.96
CA GLN A 775 -16.90 4.27 28.03
C GLN A 775 -17.24 3.66 29.41
N SER A 776 -16.31 2.94 30.02
CA SER A 776 -16.55 2.14 31.23
C SER A 776 -16.09 2.83 32.52
N GLY A 777 -15.09 3.71 32.44
CA GLY A 777 -14.36 4.21 33.61
C GLY A 777 -13.46 3.17 34.28
N ASP A 778 -13.10 2.09 33.58
CA ASP A 778 -12.29 0.99 34.13
C ASP A 778 -10.94 1.48 34.68
N ALA A 779 -10.70 1.19 35.96
CA ALA A 779 -9.53 1.69 36.68
C ALA A 779 -8.22 1.02 36.23
N LEU A 780 -8.28 -0.22 35.73
CA LEU A 780 -7.10 -0.94 35.26
C LEU A 780 -6.67 -0.41 33.88
N ALA A 781 -7.63 -0.20 32.97
CA ALA A 781 -7.39 0.48 31.70
C ALA A 781 -6.83 1.89 31.92
N LYS A 782 -7.41 2.65 32.88
CA LYS A 782 -6.84 3.95 33.29
C LYS A 782 -5.38 3.82 33.72
N SER A 783 -5.05 2.85 34.57
CA SER A 783 -3.67 2.69 35.07
C SER A 783 -2.66 2.40 33.96
N VAL A 784 -3.07 1.65 32.92
CA VAL A 784 -2.24 1.43 31.72
C VAL A 784 -2.07 2.75 30.96
N LEU A 785 -3.16 3.47 30.71
CA LEU A 785 -3.16 4.72 29.95
C LEU A 785 -2.36 5.83 30.65
N ASP A 786 -2.52 6.02 31.96
CA ASP A 786 -1.80 7.06 32.72
C ASP A 786 -0.29 6.96 32.44
N LYS A 787 0.27 5.76 32.60
CA LYS A 787 1.70 5.52 32.39
C LYS A 787 2.10 5.58 30.92
N TRP A 788 1.26 5.08 30.01
CA TRP A 788 1.56 5.13 28.58
C TRP A 788 1.53 6.55 28.02
N VAL A 789 0.52 7.34 28.41
CA VAL A 789 0.35 8.74 27.98
C VAL A 789 1.50 9.59 28.51
N ASP A 790 1.88 9.44 29.78
CA ASP A 790 3.05 10.13 30.34
C ASP A 790 4.33 9.87 29.52
N TRP A 791 4.57 8.60 29.17
CA TRP A 791 5.71 8.21 28.33
C TRP A 791 5.60 8.80 26.91
N ALA A 792 4.48 8.58 26.22
CA ALA A 792 4.31 9.00 24.84
C ALA A 792 4.41 10.53 24.70
N LEU A 793 3.84 11.29 25.64
CA LEU A 793 3.97 12.75 25.67
C LEU A 793 5.42 13.18 25.92
N SER A 794 6.16 12.50 26.78
CA SER A 794 7.58 12.80 27.02
C SER A 794 8.47 12.59 25.80
N GLU A 795 8.05 11.72 24.89
CA GLU A 795 8.71 11.43 23.61
C GLU A 795 8.13 12.23 22.43
N THR A 796 7.19 13.15 22.69
CA THR A 796 6.54 13.95 21.64
C THR A 796 7.05 15.39 21.65
N THR A 797 7.49 15.87 20.49
CA THR A 797 7.82 17.28 20.27
C THR A 797 6.78 17.93 19.39
N VAL A 798 6.17 19.02 19.85
CA VAL A 798 5.38 19.94 19.04
C VAL A 798 6.13 21.25 18.96
N ASN A 799 6.54 21.64 17.76
CA ASN A 799 7.30 22.86 17.53
C ASN A 799 6.40 24.10 17.55
N PRO A 800 6.94 25.30 17.84
CA PRO A 800 6.17 26.53 17.84
C PRO A 800 5.47 26.87 16.52
N ASP A 801 5.97 26.33 15.40
CA ASP A 801 5.40 26.53 14.07
C ASP A 801 4.21 25.59 13.77
N GLY A 802 3.92 24.63 14.64
CA GLY A 802 2.85 23.64 14.47
C GLY A 802 3.32 22.28 13.92
N THR A 803 4.57 22.15 13.49
CA THR A 803 5.14 20.86 13.09
C THR A 803 5.38 19.97 14.31
N PHE A 804 5.36 18.65 14.12
CA PHE A 804 5.50 17.71 15.23
C PHE A 804 6.41 16.53 14.87
N ARG A 805 6.93 15.90 15.92
CA ARG A 805 7.63 14.61 15.86
C ARG A 805 7.27 13.76 17.07
N PHE A 806 7.09 12.46 16.84
CA PHE A 806 6.84 11.46 17.89
C PHE A 806 7.55 10.14 17.48
N PRO A 807 7.63 9.13 18.36
CA PRO A 807 8.37 7.90 18.08
C PRO A 807 7.92 7.18 16.81
N SER A 808 8.86 6.60 16.08
CA SER A 808 8.58 5.76 14.91
C SER A 808 9.04 4.33 15.16
N THR A 809 10.35 4.15 15.29
CA THR A 809 10.96 2.85 15.55
C THR A 809 11.30 2.72 17.04
N LEU A 810 10.86 1.62 17.64
CA LEU A 810 11.08 1.25 19.03
C LEU A 810 12.09 0.10 19.10
N GLN A 811 12.97 0.17 20.10
CA GLN A 811 13.89 -0.90 20.46
C GLN A 811 13.59 -1.39 21.87
N TRP A 812 13.53 -2.70 22.03
CA TRP A 812 13.16 -3.36 23.28
C TRP A 812 14.37 -4.01 23.93
N SER A 813 14.41 -4.02 25.26
CA SER A 813 15.40 -4.78 26.01
C SER A 813 14.86 -5.28 27.34
N GLY A 814 15.44 -6.37 27.82
CA GLY A 814 14.98 -7.05 29.03
C GLY A 814 13.67 -7.79 28.82
N LYS A 815 12.95 -8.09 29.91
CA LYS A 815 11.74 -8.92 29.89
C LYS A 815 10.78 -8.49 31.01
N PRO A 816 9.46 -8.70 30.88
CA PRO A 816 8.53 -8.50 31.98
C PRO A 816 8.79 -9.51 33.12
N ASP A 817 8.24 -9.25 34.29
CA ASP A 817 8.14 -10.26 35.34
C ASP A 817 7.14 -11.35 34.91
N THR A 818 7.23 -12.57 35.46
CA THR A 818 6.17 -13.57 35.24
C THR A 818 4.86 -13.08 35.85
N TRP A 819 3.77 -13.14 35.07
CA TRP A 819 2.47 -12.63 35.48
C TRP A 819 1.94 -13.38 36.71
N ASN A 820 1.51 -12.61 37.70
CA ASN A 820 0.76 -13.09 38.84
C ASN A 820 -0.43 -12.14 39.06
N PRO A 821 -1.67 -12.56 38.76
CA PRO A 821 -2.83 -11.67 38.86
C PRO A 821 -3.08 -11.17 40.29
N ALA A 822 -2.66 -11.91 41.32
CA ALA A 822 -2.80 -11.50 42.72
C ALA A 822 -1.73 -10.51 43.18
N SER A 823 -0.59 -10.45 42.48
CA SER A 823 0.51 -9.53 42.77
C SER A 823 1.32 -9.26 41.50
N PRO A 824 0.79 -8.42 40.58
CA PRO A 824 1.47 -8.12 39.32
C PRO A 824 2.89 -7.58 39.55
N GLY A 825 3.84 -8.03 38.73
CA GLY A 825 5.22 -7.54 38.78
C GLY A 825 5.33 -6.07 38.37
N ALA A 826 6.46 -5.47 38.72
CA ALA A 826 6.73 -4.05 38.42
C ALA A 826 7.39 -3.86 37.05
N ASN A 827 7.85 -4.94 36.40
CA ASN A 827 8.53 -4.93 35.11
C ASN A 827 9.76 -4.02 35.07
N ALA A 828 10.48 -3.88 36.20
CA ALA A 828 11.61 -2.96 36.33
C ALA A 828 12.75 -3.25 35.33
N GLY A 829 12.84 -4.50 34.84
CA GLY A 829 13.81 -4.94 33.84
C GLY A 829 13.36 -4.80 32.38
N LEU A 830 12.09 -4.53 32.10
CA LEU A 830 11.57 -4.38 30.73
C LEU A 830 11.67 -2.91 30.30
N ARG A 831 12.44 -2.62 29.26
CA ARG A 831 12.74 -1.26 28.80
C ARG A 831 12.41 -1.07 27.33
N VAL A 832 12.07 0.16 26.97
CA VAL A 832 11.98 0.62 25.58
C VAL A 832 12.89 1.82 25.36
N THR A 833 13.47 1.92 24.17
CA THR A 833 14.17 3.11 23.69
C THR A 833 13.65 3.49 22.31
N VAL A 834 13.46 4.78 22.06
CA VAL A 834 13.06 5.29 20.75
C VAL A 834 14.30 5.41 19.86
N ALA A 835 14.31 4.69 18.75
CA ALA A 835 15.45 4.67 17.81
C ALA A 835 15.39 5.85 16.83
N ASP A 836 14.20 6.21 16.39
CA ASP A 836 13.95 7.35 15.51
C ASP A 836 12.54 7.94 15.73
N TYR A 837 12.34 9.12 15.16
CA TYR A 837 11.10 9.89 15.25
C TYR A 837 10.56 10.20 13.86
N THR A 838 9.24 10.25 13.75
CA THR A 838 8.52 10.50 12.50
C THR A 838 7.52 11.65 12.64
N ASN A 839 7.02 12.11 11.51
CA ASN A 839 5.85 12.95 11.34
C ASN A 839 4.75 12.22 10.53
N ASP A 840 4.74 10.88 10.56
CA ASP A 840 3.69 10.05 9.96
C ASP A 840 2.31 10.52 10.40
N VAL A 841 1.48 10.88 9.43
CA VAL A 841 0.17 11.51 9.68
C VAL A 841 -0.92 10.49 10.01
N GLY A 842 -0.80 9.24 9.56
CA GLY A 842 -1.76 8.18 9.93
C GLY A 842 -1.59 7.78 11.39
N VAL A 843 -0.35 7.52 11.82
CA VAL A 843 -0.05 7.18 13.21
C VAL A 843 -0.27 8.37 14.15
N ALA A 844 0.01 9.60 13.69
CA ALA A 844 -0.32 10.81 14.45
C ALA A 844 -1.82 10.93 14.74
N ALA A 845 -2.68 10.51 13.79
CA ALA A 845 -4.12 10.55 13.96
C ALA A 845 -4.62 9.55 15.01
N ALA A 846 -4.19 8.28 14.95
CA ALA A 846 -4.46 7.29 16.00
C ALA A 846 -3.98 7.75 17.37
N TYR A 847 -2.78 8.35 17.42
CA TYR A 847 -2.22 8.89 18.65
C TYR A 847 -3.06 10.06 19.18
N ALA A 848 -3.46 10.98 18.31
CA ALA A 848 -4.35 12.08 18.68
C ALA A 848 -5.72 11.58 19.18
N LYS A 849 -6.28 10.51 18.59
CA LYS A 849 -7.51 9.87 19.10
C LYS A 849 -7.32 9.26 20.49
N THR A 850 -6.22 8.54 20.69
CA THR A 850 -5.86 7.99 22.01
C THR A 850 -5.85 9.08 23.07
N LEU A 851 -5.13 10.18 22.81
CA LEU A 851 -5.06 11.33 23.71
C LEU A 851 -6.42 12.02 23.87
N THR A 852 -7.24 12.10 22.82
CA THR A 852 -8.58 12.71 22.85
C THR A 852 -9.51 11.95 23.79
N TYR A 853 -9.66 10.63 23.62
CA TYR A 853 -10.52 9.81 24.47
C TYR A 853 -10.02 9.77 25.91
N TYR A 854 -8.70 9.64 26.11
CA TYR A 854 -8.10 9.69 27.44
C TYR A 854 -8.40 11.02 28.12
N ALA A 855 -8.08 12.15 27.49
CA ALA A 855 -8.27 13.49 28.06
C ALA A 855 -9.74 13.81 28.34
N ALA A 856 -10.66 13.39 27.45
CA ALA A 856 -12.10 13.59 27.64
C ALA A 856 -12.61 12.92 28.93
N LYS A 857 -12.04 11.75 29.28
CA LYS A 857 -12.41 11.02 30.51
C LYS A 857 -11.62 11.44 31.74
N SER A 858 -10.31 11.65 31.60
CA SER A 858 -9.40 11.94 32.72
C SER A 858 -9.36 13.41 33.12
N GLY A 859 -9.69 14.33 32.20
CA GLY A 859 -9.49 15.77 32.35
C GLY A 859 -8.04 16.21 32.12
N ASP A 860 -7.18 15.36 31.55
CA ASP A 860 -5.76 15.66 31.33
C ASP A 860 -5.57 16.78 30.29
N ALA A 861 -5.04 17.92 30.76
CA ALA A 861 -4.89 19.12 29.95
C ALA A 861 -3.72 19.02 28.95
N ASP A 862 -2.68 18.26 29.26
CA ASP A 862 -1.51 18.09 28.39
C ASP A 862 -1.85 17.17 27.22
N ALA A 863 -2.53 16.05 27.50
CA ALA A 863 -3.06 15.16 26.47
C ALA A 863 -4.04 15.89 25.55
N LYS A 864 -4.99 16.68 26.10
CA LYS A 864 -5.90 17.52 25.30
C LYS A 864 -5.13 18.48 24.39
N ARG A 865 -4.14 19.20 24.94
CA ARG A 865 -3.34 20.18 24.18
C ARG A 865 -2.57 19.51 23.04
N VAL A 866 -1.89 18.40 23.32
CA VAL A 866 -1.07 17.70 22.31
C VAL A 866 -1.95 17.06 21.24
N ALA A 867 -3.07 16.43 21.61
CA ALA A 867 -4.05 15.92 20.63
C ALA A 867 -4.47 17.02 19.66
N LYS A 868 -4.87 18.19 20.18
CA LYS A 868 -5.26 19.34 19.37
C LYS A 868 -4.13 19.80 18.45
N ALA A 869 -2.90 19.88 18.99
CA ALA A 869 -1.75 20.36 18.25
C ALA A 869 -1.32 19.42 17.11
N LEU A 870 -1.40 18.09 17.30
CA LEU A 870 -1.16 17.12 16.24
C LEU A 870 -2.17 17.30 15.10
N LEU A 871 -3.46 17.41 15.43
CA LEU A 871 -4.52 17.61 14.43
C LEU A 871 -4.38 18.95 13.69
N ASP A 872 -4.08 20.04 14.42
CA ASP A 872 -3.85 21.34 13.80
C ASP A 872 -2.60 21.34 12.92
N GLY A 873 -1.51 20.71 13.38
CA GLY A 873 -0.26 20.59 12.62
C GLY A 873 -0.46 19.83 11.31
N MET A 874 -1.13 18.68 11.37
CA MET A 874 -1.48 17.91 10.17
C MET A 874 -2.31 18.74 9.18
N TRP A 875 -3.33 19.43 9.69
CA TRP A 875 -4.22 20.25 8.88
C TRP A 875 -3.51 21.44 8.23
N GLN A 876 -2.58 22.08 8.93
CA GLN A 876 -1.93 23.31 8.47
C GLN A 876 -0.73 23.05 7.55
N HIS A 877 -0.02 21.94 7.73
CA HIS A 877 1.28 21.71 7.06
C HIS A 877 1.30 20.59 6.03
N HIS A 878 0.32 19.67 6.04
CA HIS A 878 0.44 18.40 5.33
C HIS A 878 -0.73 18.13 4.37
N GLN A 879 -1.56 19.14 4.07
CA GLN A 879 -2.64 18.99 3.10
C GLN A 879 -2.17 19.07 1.64
N ASP A 880 -2.78 18.24 0.82
CA ASP A 880 -2.71 18.32 -0.65
C ASP A 880 -4.12 18.06 -1.26
N PRO A 881 -4.28 17.99 -2.59
CA PRO A 881 -5.57 17.72 -3.22
C PRO A 881 -6.21 16.38 -2.85
N LEU A 882 -5.40 15.33 -2.59
CA LEU A 882 -5.88 13.98 -2.33
C LEU A 882 -6.22 13.76 -0.85
N GLY A 883 -5.55 14.46 0.07
CA GLY A 883 -5.76 14.26 1.49
C GLY A 883 -4.82 15.07 2.38
N ILE A 884 -4.25 14.37 3.36
CA ILE A 884 -3.17 14.83 4.22
C ILE A 884 -2.07 13.77 4.18
N ALA A 885 -0.89 14.12 3.69
CA ALA A 885 0.23 13.19 3.54
C ALA A 885 1.57 13.90 3.72
N VAL A 886 2.61 13.12 4.03
CA VAL A 886 3.99 13.61 4.16
C VAL A 886 4.92 12.82 3.24
N PRO A 887 5.98 13.44 2.70
CA PRO A 887 7.00 12.70 1.97
C PRO A 887 7.72 11.70 2.87
N GLU A 888 7.85 10.46 2.41
CA GLU A 888 8.54 9.36 3.09
C GLU A 888 9.59 8.74 2.16
N THR A 889 10.78 8.49 2.71
CA THR A 889 11.89 7.86 1.97
C THR A 889 11.83 6.35 2.13
N ARG A 890 11.75 5.63 1.02
CA ARG A 890 11.61 4.17 0.97
C ARG A 890 12.95 3.51 0.70
N ALA A 891 13.86 3.58 1.67
CA ALA A 891 15.18 2.93 1.58
C ALA A 891 15.09 1.40 1.51
N ASP A 892 13.99 0.83 1.99
CA ASP A 892 13.64 -0.58 1.88
C ASP A 892 13.34 -1.03 0.43
N TYR A 893 13.10 -0.10 -0.50
CA TYR A 893 12.85 -0.46 -1.92
C TYR A 893 14.10 -0.94 -2.66
N ASN A 894 15.25 -1.00 -2.00
CA ASN A 894 16.41 -1.73 -2.52
C ASN A 894 16.14 -3.24 -2.57
N ARG A 895 15.10 -3.73 -1.88
CA ARG A 895 14.70 -5.14 -1.81
C ARG A 895 13.82 -5.60 -2.98
N PHE A 896 13.48 -4.74 -3.94
CA PHE A 896 12.76 -5.17 -5.15
C PHE A 896 13.52 -6.23 -5.96
N ASP A 897 14.86 -6.21 -5.91
CA ASP A 897 15.74 -7.22 -6.53
C ASP A 897 16.16 -8.34 -5.55
N ASP A 898 15.61 -8.38 -4.33
CA ASP A 898 15.94 -9.44 -3.38
C ASP A 898 15.47 -10.80 -3.91
N PRO A 899 16.27 -11.86 -3.72
CA PRO A 899 15.89 -13.21 -4.12
C PRO A 899 14.71 -13.72 -3.28
N VAL A 900 13.71 -14.28 -3.95
CA VAL A 900 12.61 -15.01 -3.30
C VAL A 900 13.02 -16.47 -3.21
N HIS A 901 12.97 -17.05 -2.01
CA HIS A 901 13.30 -18.47 -1.88
C HIS A 901 12.29 -19.35 -2.64
N VAL A 902 12.78 -20.21 -3.52
CA VAL A 902 12.01 -21.25 -4.20
C VAL A 902 12.80 -22.58 -4.11
N PRO A 903 12.19 -23.70 -3.70
CA PRO A 903 12.89 -24.97 -3.55
C PRO A 903 13.62 -25.41 -4.84
N SER A 904 14.79 -26.01 -4.69
CA SER A 904 15.59 -26.46 -5.84
C SER A 904 14.81 -27.49 -6.68
N GLY A 905 14.71 -27.23 -7.99
CA GLY A 905 13.97 -28.09 -8.93
C GLY A 905 12.46 -27.80 -8.99
N TRP A 906 11.93 -26.95 -8.12
CA TRP A 906 10.57 -26.45 -8.24
C TRP A 906 10.53 -25.38 -9.35
N THR A 907 9.52 -25.45 -10.23
CA THR A 907 9.27 -24.44 -11.27
C THR A 907 7.78 -24.24 -11.46
N GLY A 908 7.36 -23.00 -11.66
CA GLY A 908 5.98 -22.63 -11.93
C GLY A 908 5.86 -21.30 -12.69
N VAL A 909 4.63 -20.84 -12.89
CA VAL A 909 4.34 -19.57 -13.57
C VAL A 909 3.27 -18.77 -12.84
N MET A 910 3.46 -17.46 -12.75
CA MET A 910 2.41 -16.51 -12.38
C MET A 910 1.42 -16.34 -13.54
N PRO A 911 0.21 -15.80 -13.31
CA PRO A 911 -0.80 -15.66 -14.37
C PRO A 911 -0.40 -14.77 -15.56
N ASN A 912 0.46 -13.77 -15.35
CA ASN A 912 1.03 -12.92 -16.40
C ASN A 912 2.16 -13.61 -17.21
N GLY A 913 2.57 -14.83 -16.81
CA GLY A 913 3.64 -15.59 -17.44
C GLY A 913 5.01 -15.47 -16.77
N ASP A 914 5.13 -14.70 -15.68
CA ASP A 914 6.38 -14.61 -14.95
C ASP A 914 6.79 -15.98 -14.41
N ARG A 915 8.05 -16.32 -14.61
CA ARG A 915 8.59 -17.61 -14.19
C ARG A 915 8.94 -17.56 -12.71
N ILE A 916 8.50 -18.60 -12.00
CA ILE A 916 8.83 -18.82 -10.60
C ILE A 916 9.81 -19.99 -10.53
N ASP A 917 11.05 -19.74 -10.12
CA ASP A 917 12.08 -20.76 -9.87
C ASP A 917 13.14 -20.26 -8.88
N SER A 918 14.22 -21.04 -8.67
CA SER A 918 15.27 -20.71 -7.70
C SER A 918 16.09 -19.44 -8.01
N THR A 919 15.84 -18.76 -9.13
CA THR A 919 16.48 -17.49 -9.52
C THR A 919 15.54 -16.29 -9.42
N SER A 920 14.28 -16.52 -9.04
CA SER A 920 13.28 -15.47 -8.91
C SER A 920 13.66 -14.44 -7.85
N THR A 921 13.36 -13.18 -8.14
CA THR A 921 13.40 -12.05 -7.20
C THR A 921 11.98 -11.56 -6.91
N PHE A 922 11.81 -10.63 -5.96
CA PHE A 922 10.53 -10.00 -5.69
C PHE A 922 9.91 -9.41 -6.96
N ALA A 923 10.70 -8.61 -7.70
CA ALA A 923 10.27 -7.98 -8.94
C ALA A 923 10.08 -8.97 -10.10
N SER A 924 10.87 -10.06 -10.18
CA SER A 924 10.80 -10.96 -11.34
C SER A 924 9.50 -11.77 -11.40
N ILE A 925 8.80 -11.95 -10.28
CA ILE A 925 7.49 -12.62 -10.20
C ILE A 925 6.33 -11.62 -10.09
N ARG A 926 6.62 -10.33 -10.29
CA ARG A 926 5.70 -9.19 -10.26
C ARG A 926 6.09 -8.19 -11.36
N SER A 927 6.36 -8.70 -12.57
CA SER A 927 6.92 -7.88 -13.65
C SER A 927 6.01 -6.73 -14.08
N PHE A 928 4.72 -6.80 -13.76
CA PHE A 928 3.77 -5.68 -13.93
C PHE A 928 4.22 -4.40 -13.21
N TYR A 929 5.07 -4.49 -12.18
CA TYR A 929 5.65 -3.31 -11.56
C TYR A 929 6.49 -2.48 -12.51
N GLN A 930 7.05 -3.06 -13.57
CA GLN A 930 7.84 -2.33 -14.56
C GLN A 930 6.99 -1.34 -15.37
N ASP A 931 5.68 -1.58 -15.42
CA ASP A 931 4.70 -0.71 -16.07
C ASP A 931 4.11 0.35 -15.11
N ASP A 932 4.48 0.30 -13.82
CA ASP A 932 4.01 1.28 -12.84
C ASP A 932 4.59 2.69 -13.13
N PRO A 933 3.77 3.76 -13.09
CA PRO A 933 4.24 5.12 -13.36
C PRO A 933 5.41 5.58 -12.47
N ALA A 934 5.52 5.03 -11.26
CA ALA A 934 6.58 5.35 -10.31
C ALA A 934 7.77 4.39 -10.35
N TRP A 935 7.75 3.34 -11.20
CA TRP A 935 8.81 2.34 -11.29
C TRP A 935 10.18 2.95 -11.55
N SER A 936 10.26 3.97 -12.41
CA SER A 936 11.51 4.64 -12.75
C SER A 936 12.28 5.18 -11.53
N LYS A 937 11.58 5.52 -10.44
CA LYS A 937 12.21 5.92 -9.17
C LYS A 937 12.90 4.74 -8.48
N VAL A 938 12.24 3.58 -8.46
CA VAL A 938 12.77 2.33 -7.87
C VAL A 938 13.90 1.80 -8.73
N GLU A 939 13.72 1.76 -10.04
CA GLU A 939 14.74 1.31 -10.99
C GLU A 939 16.02 2.14 -10.88
N ALA A 940 15.90 3.47 -10.73
CA ALA A 940 17.04 4.34 -10.48
C ALA A 940 17.73 4.02 -9.14
N TYR A 941 16.97 3.68 -8.10
CA TYR A 941 17.52 3.31 -6.81
C TYR A 941 18.29 1.98 -6.87
N LEU A 942 17.71 0.96 -7.50
CA LEU A 942 18.34 -0.35 -7.72
C LEU A 942 19.64 -0.24 -8.54
N LYS A 943 19.73 0.74 -9.44
CA LYS A 943 20.95 1.09 -10.20
C LYS A 943 21.99 1.91 -9.40
N GLY A 944 21.82 2.06 -8.08
CA GLY A 944 22.74 2.77 -7.20
C GLY A 944 22.43 4.26 -7.00
N GLY A 945 21.22 4.68 -7.36
CA GLY A 945 20.69 6.02 -7.10
C GLY A 945 20.36 6.28 -5.62
N ALA A 946 19.74 7.42 -5.34
CA ALA A 946 19.22 7.71 -4.00
C ALA A 946 17.94 6.91 -3.72
N ALA A 947 17.67 6.62 -2.45
CA ALA A 947 16.41 6.00 -2.05
C ALA A 947 15.21 6.84 -2.52
N PRO A 948 14.17 6.21 -3.08
CA PRO A 948 13.05 6.93 -3.67
C PRO A 948 12.18 7.55 -2.57
N VAL A 949 11.57 8.70 -2.90
CA VAL A 949 10.65 9.42 -2.01
C VAL A 949 9.24 9.39 -2.61
N PHE A 950 8.29 9.05 -1.75
CA PHE A 950 6.86 8.95 -2.07
C PHE A 950 6.06 9.78 -1.08
N THR A 951 4.87 10.19 -1.49
CA THR A 951 3.87 10.82 -0.61
C THR A 951 2.62 9.96 -0.74
N TYR A 952 2.38 9.09 0.23
CA TYR A 952 1.31 8.10 0.12
C TYR A 952 0.00 8.55 0.75
N HIS A 953 -1.09 8.17 0.08
CA HIS A 953 -2.46 8.33 0.52
C HIS A 953 -3.04 6.96 0.87
N ARG A 954 -2.48 6.33 1.89
CA ARG A 954 -3.01 5.07 2.45
C ARG A 954 -4.43 5.29 2.94
N PHE A 955 -5.39 4.48 2.47
CA PHE A 955 -6.80 4.65 2.80
C PHE A 955 -7.04 4.67 4.31
N TRP A 956 -6.43 3.74 5.04
CA TRP A 956 -6.55 3.67 6.49
C TRP A 956 -6.07 4.96 7.16
N ALA A 957 -4.93 5.52 6.72
CA ALA A 957 -4.37 6.73 7.32
C ALA A 957 -5.28 7.94 7.12
N GLN A 958 -5.85 8.09 5.92
CA GLN A 958 -6.77 9.18 5.61
C GLN A 958 -8.09 9.06 6.38
N ALA A 959 -8.62 7.84 6.45
CA ALA A 959 -9.79 7.53 7.27
C ALA A 959 -9.52 7.85 8.74
N ASP A 960 -8.34 7.50 9.24
CA ASP A 960 -7.95 7.72 10.63
C ASP A 960 -7.78 9.20 10.98
N ILE A 961 -7.18 9.99 10.08
CA ILE A 961 -7.11 11.45 10.20
C ILE A 961 -8.51 12.06 10.27
N ALA A 962 -9.42 11.63 9.40
CA ALA A 962 -10.81 12.09 9.44
C ALA A 962 -11.46 11.71 10.78
N LEU A 963 -11.36 10.44 11.20
CA LEU A 963 -11.91 9.94 12.46
C LEU A 963 -11.35 10.70 13.67
N ALA A 964 -10.08 11.08 13.65
CA ALA A 964 -9.47 11.86 14.72
C ALA A 964 -10.05 13.27 14.82
N MET A 965 -10.33 13.91 13.69
CA MET A 965 -11.06 15.18 13.67
C MET A 965 -12.48 15.00 14.22
N GLY A 966 -13.21 13.98 13.76
CA GLY A 966 -14.58 13.71 14.22
C GLY A 966 -14.66 13.39 15.73
N SER A 967 -13.68 12.64 16.26
CA SER A 967 -13.60 12.27 17.67
C SER A 967 -13.25 13.48 18.55
N TYR A 968 -12.33 14.34 18.10
CA TYR A 968 -12.00 15.57 18.81
C TYR A 968 -13.20 16.52 18.86
N ALA A 969 -13.92 16.66 17.73
CA ALA A 969 -15.17 17.42 17.65
C ALA A 969 -16.25 16.89 18.60
N GLU A 970 -16.37 15.57 18.74
CA GLU A 970 -17.38 14.96 19.61
C GLU A 970 -17.09 15.17 21.11
N LEU A 971 -15.82 15.07 21.49
CA LEU A 971 -15.46 14.86 22.89
C LEU A 971 -14.88 16.11 23.56
N LEU A 972 -14.26 17.00 22.78
CA LEU A 972 -13.42 18.10 23.31
C LEU A 972 -13.73 19.48 22.72
N GLU A 973 -14.66 19.57 21.77
CA GLU A 973 -15.35 20.79 21.30
C GLU A 973 -16.82 20.75 21.73
#